data_AF-A0A852ZKV2-F1
#
_entry.id   AF-A0A852ZKV2-F1
#
_cell.length_a   1.000
_cell.length_b   1.000
_cell.length_c   1.000
_cell.angle_alpha   90.00
_cell.angle_beta   90.00
_cell.angle_gamma   90.00
#
_symmetry.space_group_name_H-M   'P 1'
#
loop_
_entity.id
_entity.type
_entity.pdbx_description
1 polymer ?
#
loop_
_entity_poly.entity_id
_entity_poly.type
_entity_poly.pdbx_seq_one_letter_code
_entity_poly.pdbx_strand_id
1 'polypeptide(L)'
;MKPFRQFRQFQQIRPVRAALTGVLGGTLAALALAAAPAPANASRPADAQQETYTNYVTRGYSIDFPDPAVMRGKDGQWYAYATGGPYDETGKTGSSYKIATSPDLVHWRKVGDVFPEGRRPTWATATTGFWAPDIRYLNGKYLLYFTVPDTTTSTQGFDPAIGVATAPTPAGPWTPSDQPLIPAKPVGGGYDTVIDPAMFTDSTGTHYLYYGGFGTGIWVVKLSADGKRAVSEPVHVAASRYEGPNVMERDGWYYLFGSSANCCAGPTTGYSVFAGRSRSPMGPFVDKLGKPLLASRAGGTPVIAPNGNKWIGTGHHSAALDVSGQTYMAYHAIDRNDPWLDVSPGFTMRPMNLDRMDWIDGWPIVRAGLGASEDPQPAPVVRGAVDDRFEDPAATGSAFTVVDGAMNVTGPDQTSDSGRFARLAGTTTALTRRTISQSDVRVEADVRAPGDGTVGVLGRAAPDGSGVRAVLDAGARQVRIEARLGGQVRRTAVSLPAGFDTSAWHVLALEVRGTTATADITDARLGDPWATARLDLPAGLDRPGRAGLVSDGTGEADNFAAGRLYTPVTRTVPTPEPGAVDPAYSDEFDGALGDSWTWVRPDPKAQVSDGALRWPTQTGDLVGDGKPGLLLRSMPDGDYTVQTKLNIDLGEDVERNFQQAGLIVYAGDDEFLRLDVVAVGPTRIVEFGKETVFQGRRSWGGGLIGAPADTTWLRLAHTLDPRTGEHHYRAASSTDGTHWTWGLTWTLPADANPRVGLVSQASTPATTQKYGPATSVFDYFRVSRP
;
A
#
# COMPACT_ATOMS: atom_id res chain seq x y z
N MET A 1 -0.13 13.37 -27.41
CA MET A 1 0.16 14.41 -26.39
C MET A 1 1.41 15.15 -26.83
N LYS A 2 1.38 16.49 -26.92
CA LYS A 2 2.57 17.30 -27.24
C LYS A 2 3.15 17.85 -25.92
N PRO A 3 4.47 17.73 -25.67
CA PRO A 3 5.06 18.10 -24.38
C PRO A 3 5.32 19.61 -24.27
N PHE A 4 5.27 20.08 -23.02
CA PHE A 4 5.55 21.43 -22.56
C PHE A 4 6.99 21.87 -22.86
N ARG A 5 7.16 23.12 -23.30
CA ARG A 5 8.45 23.84 -23.41
C ARG A 5 8.44 25.07 -22.50
N GLN A 6 9.48 25.16 -21.65
CA GLN A 6 10.22 26.33 -21.13
C GLN A 6 9.45 27.46 -20.41
N PHE A 7 10.01 27.98 -19.29
CA PHE A 7 10.78 29.23 -19.26
C PHE A 7 11.41 29.52 -17.87
N ARG A 8 12.51 30.29 -17.92
CA ARG A 8 13.53 30.57 -16.89
C ARG A 8 13.35 31.98 -16.27
N GLN A 9 13.89 32.16 -15.05
CA GLN A 9 14.32 33.40 -14.35
C GLN A 9 13.19 34.31 -13.79
N PHE A 10 13.27 35.00 -12.64
CA PHE A 10 14.37 35.62 -11.87
C PHE A 10 14.14 35.55 -10.34
N GLN A 11 15.24 35.57 -9.59
CA GLN A 11 15.35 35.83 -8.14
C GLN A 11 15.31 37.33 -7.82
N GLN A 12 14.78 37.72 -6.64
CA GLN A 12 15.53 38.39 -5.55
C GLN A 12 14.60 38.79 -4.38
N ILE A 13 14.89 38.28 -3.18
CA ILE A 13 14.35 38.75 -1.90
C ILE A 13 15.50 39.40 -1.11
N ARG A 14 15.22 40.53 -0.45
CA ARG A 14 16.05 41.11 0.63
C ARG A 14 15.51 40.67 2.00
N PRO A 15 16.37 40.36 2.99
CA PRO A 15 15.92 40.03 4.35
C PRO A 15 15.87 41.28 5.24
N VAL A 16 14.94 41.31 6.19
CA VAL A 16 15.04 42.18 7.38
C VAL A 16 14.78 41.32 8.61
N ARG A 17 15.71 41.41 9.58
CA ARG A 17 15.74 40.71 10.86
C ARG A 17 15.10 41.56 11.97
N ALA A 18 14.59 40.82 12.97
CA ALA A 18 14.56 41.08 14.42
C ALA A 18 13.60 42.15 14.99
N ALA A 19 12.83 41.77 16.01
CA ALA A 19 13.25 41.91 17.41
C ALA A 19 12.27 41.23 18.39
N LEU A 20 12.83 40.67 19.47
CA LEU A 20 12.15 40.20 20.68
C LEU A 20 11.52 41.35 21.47
N THR A 21 10.48 41.05 22.24
CA THR A 21 10.31 41.60 23.60
C THR A 21 9.43 40.66 24.41
N GLY A 22 9.93 40.23 25.57
CA GLY A 22 9.17 39.45 26.56
C GLY A 22 8.65 40.33 27.68
N VAL A 23 7.64 39.84 28.41
CA VAL A 23 7.28 40.27 29.76
C VAL A 23 6.74 39.07 30.55
N LEU A 24 7.30 38.85 31.73
CA LEU A 24 6.84 37.93 32.78
C LEU A 24 5.60 38.46 33.51
N GLY A 25 4.77 37.56 34.05
CA GLY A 25 3.82 37.92 35.09
C GLY A 25 3.14 36.73 35.78
N GLY A 26 3.55 36.45 37.03
CA GLY A 26 2.63 36.26 38.15
C GLY A 26 1.95 34.91 38.37
N THR A 27 2.48 34.15 39.32
CA THR A 27 1.91 32.97 39.99
C THR A 27 0.72 33.29 40.90
N LEU A 28 -0.22 32.34 41.03
CA LEU A 28 -1.12 32.22 42.19
C LEU A 28 -1.38 30.73 42.46
N ALA A 29 -0.97 30.30 43.65
CA ALA A 29 -1.10 28.95 44.18
C ALA A 29 -2.44 28.77 44.92
N ALA A 30 -3.04 27.59 44.78
CA ALA A 30 -4.10 27.10 45.68
C ALA A 30 -3.80 25.64 46.06
N LEU A 31 -3.58 25.42 47.36
CA LEU A 31 -3.40 24.12 48.02
C LEU A 31 -4.77 23.47 48.29
N ALA A 32 -4.90 22.17 48.01
CA ALA A 32 -5.92 21.32 48.62
C ALA A 32 -5.39 19.90 48.86
N LEU A 33 -5.15 19.62 50.14
CA LEU A 33 -5.06 18.37 50.90
C LEU A 33 -4.59 17.06 50.23
N ALA A 34 -3.46 16.57 50.75
CA ALA A 34 -2.93 15.22 50.57
C ALA A 34 -3.78 14.17 51.31
N ALA A 35 -4.21 13.13 50.59
CA ALA A 35 -4.61 11.85 51.16
C ALA A 35 -3.41 10.90 51.15
N ALA A 36 -3.11 10.29 52.31
CA ALA A 36 -2.06 9.29 52.43
C ALA A 36 -2.40 8.00 51.64
N PRO A 37 -1.43 7.35 50.98
CA PRO A 37 -1.69 6.14 50.20
C PRO A 37 -1.89 4.92 51.12
N ALA A 38 -2.94 4.15 50.87
CA ALA A 38 -3.10 2.80 51.40
C ALA A 38 -2.15 1.82 50.68
N PRO A 39 -1.56 0.81 51.36
CA PRO A 39 -0.64 -0.11 50.72
C PRO A 39 -1.37 -1.27 50.01
N ALA A 40 -0.69 -1.76 48.97
CA ALA A 40 -0.89 -3.01 48.25
C ALA A 40 -2.10 -3.11 47.29
N ASN A 41 -1.80 -2.98 46.00
CA ASN A 41 -2.01 -4.12 45.10
C ASN A 41 -0.78 -4.29 44.21
N ALA A 42 -0.35 -5.54 44.11
CA ALA A 42 0.88 -5.99 43.46
C ALA A 42 1.09 -5.31 42.10
N SER A 43 2.30 -4.80 41.91
CA SER A 43 2.81 -4.35 40.62
C SER A 43 2.58 -5.45 39.57
N ARG A 44 1.61 -5.20 38.68
CA ARG A 44 1.63 -5.77 37.33
C ARG A 44 3.05 -5.51 36.79
N PRO A 45 3.75 -6.50 36.20
CA PRO A 45 4.94 -6.17 35.43
C PRO A 45 4.48 -5.14 34.41
N ALA A 46 5.11 -3.97 34.40
CA ALA A 46 4.90 -3.01 33.34
C ALA A 46 5.19 -3.75 32.03
N ASP A 47 4.16 -3.97 31.21
CA ASP A 47 4.38 -4.21 29.79
C ASP A 47 5.29 -3.06 29.35
N ALA A 48 6.51 -3.38 28.91
CA ALA A 48 7.42 -2.38 28.38
C ALA A 48 6.62 -1.52 27.39
N GLN A 49 6.54 -0.22 27.65
CA GLN A 49 5.73 0.70 26.86
C GLN A 49 6.15 0.51 25.40
N GLN A 50 5.25 0.00 24.56
CA GLN A 50 5.56 -0.30 23.17
C GLN A 50 6.07 0.98 22.53
N GLU A 51 7.26 0.93 21.93
CA GLU A 51 7.83 2.08 21.24
C GLU A 51 6.86 2.58 20.17
N THR A 52 6.92 3.87 19.87
CA THR A 52 6.06 4.51 18.88
C THR A 52 6.88 5.21 17.82
N TYR A 53 6.33 5.33 16.62
CA TYR A 53 6.89 6.14 15.53
C TYR A 53 5.84 7.10 14.97
N THR A 54 6.29 8.09 14.21
CA THR A 54 5.41 9.02 13.48
C THR A 54 5.90 9.13 12.06
N ASN A 55 4.98 9.04 11.09
CA ASN A 55 5.31 9.19 9.70
C ASN A 55 5.86 10.60 9.37
N TYR A 56 6.74 10.71 8.38
CA TYR A 56 7.29 9.66 7.52
C TYR A 56 8.54 8.99 8.15
N VAL A 57 8.81 7.73 7.81
CA VAL A 57 9.90 6.93 8.43
C VAL A 57 11.28 7.22 7.83
N THR A 58 11.37 7.88 6.67
CA THR A 58 12.66 8.31 6.11
C THR A 58 13.16 9.63 6.71
N ARG A 59 12.58 10.11 7.82
CA ARG A 59 13.01 11.33 8.50
C ARG A 59 14.48 11.23 8.93
N GLY A 60 15.25 12.27 8.62
CA GLY A 60 16.69 12.31 8.88
C GLY A 60 17.53 11.53 7.86
N TYR A 61 16.90 10.85 6.89
CA TYR A 61 17.56 10.13 5.82
C TYR A 61 17.25 10.70 4.43
N SER A 62 15.97 10.77 4.04
CA SER A 62 15.56 11.41 2.78
C SER A 62 14.11 11.88 2.81
N ILE A 63 13.86 13.03 2.19
CA ILE A 63 12.51 13.62 2.00
C ILE A 63 11.85 13.17 0.69
N ASP A 64 12.58 12.45 -0.16
CA ASP A 64 12.09 11.91 -1.43
C ASP A 64 12.49 10.45 -1.54
N PHE A 65 11.61 9.54 -1.13
CA PHE A 65 11.82 8.10 -1.19
C PHE A 65 10.61 7.43 -1.89
N PRO A 66 10.37 7.75 -3.18
CA PRO A 66 9.22 7.25 -3.91
C PRO A 66 9.35 5.76 -4.22
N ASP A 67 8.20 5.12 -4.33
CA ASP A 67 8.06 3.74 -4.78
C ASP A 67 8.84 2.73 -3.91
N PRO A 68 8.63 2.72 -2.57
CA PRO A 68 9.42 1.90 -1.65
C PRO A 68 9.20 0.39 -1.85
N ALA A 69 10.28 -0.32 -2.13
CA ALA A 69 10.35 -1.79 -2.02
C ALA A 69 11.14 -2.18 -0.76
N VAL A 70 10.50 -2.90 0.16
CA VAL A 70 11.08 -3.28 1.47
C VAL A 70 11.25 -4.79 1.57
N MET A 71 12.39 -5.25 2.10
CA MET A 71 12.61 -6.66 2.46
C MET A 71 13.49 -6.80 3.71
N ARG A 72 13.49 -7.99 4.33
CA ARG A 72 14.48 -8.36 5.34
C ARG A 72 15.57 -9.23 4.72
N GLY A 73 16.84 -8.84 4.88
CA GLY A 73 18.01 -9.62 4.47
C GLY A 73 18.26 -10.81 5.40
N LYS A 74 19.14 -11.73 4.97
CA LYS A 74 19.57 -12.87 5.80
C LYS A 74 20.57 -12.47 6.88
N ASP A 75 21.16 -11.28 6.77
CA ASP A 75 21.87 -10.58 7.86
C ASP A 75 20.94 -10.06 9.00
N GLY A 76 19.63 -10.27 8.85
CA GLY A 76 18.60 -9.87 9.79
C GLY A 76 18.28 -8.37 9.82
N GLN A 77 18.86 -7.57 8.92
CA GLN A 77 18.52 -6.15 8.73
C GLN A 77 17.37 -5.98 7.72
N TRP A 78 16.67 -4.87 7.82
CA TRP A 78 15.71 -4.44 6.80
C TRP A 78 16.39 -3.59 5.75
N TYR A 79 15.94 -3.70 4.51
CA TYR A 79 16.42 -2.95 3.36
C TYR A 79 15.24 -2.33 2.62
N ALA A 80 15.42 -1.09 2.17
CA ALA A 80 14.45 -0.39 1.34
C ALA A 80 15.13 0.20 0.10
N TYR A 81 14.42 0.13 -1.03
CA TYR A 81 14.84 0.66 -2.32
C TYR A 81 13.78 1.65 -2.81
N ALA A 82 14.19 2.74 -3.44
CA ALA A 82 13.28 3.75 -3.97
C ALA A 82 13.80 4.35 -5.27
N THR A 83 12.87 4.70 -6.16
CA THR A 83 13.09 5.32 -7.47
C THR A 83 14.23 6.36 -7.44
N GLY A 84 15.20 6.19 -8.35
CA GLY A 84 16.24 7.16 -8.62
C GLY A 84 15.69 8.30 -9.48
N GLY A 85 15.40 9.43 -8.85
CA GLY A 85 14.83 10.60 -9.51
C GLY A 85 15.81 11.34 -10.44
N PRO A 86 15.29 12.16 -11.37
CA PRO A 86 16.13 13.04 -12.19
C PRO A 86 16.81 14.13 -11.37
N TYR A 87 16.37 14.37 -10.12
CA TYR A 87 16.98 15.28 -9.16
C TYR A 87 16.99 14.61 -7.78
N ASP A 88 18.07 14.76 -7.01
CA ASP A 88 18.02 14.53 -5.57
C ASP A 88 17.57 15.80 -4.81
N GLU A 89 17.48 15.71 -3.48
CA GLU A 89 17.12 16.82 -2.58
C GLU A 89 18.10 18.01 -2.62
N THR A 90 19.27 17.86 -3.24
CA THR A 90 20.24 18.95 -3.48
C THR A 90 20.17 19.50 -4.91
N GLY A 91 19.28 18.95 -5.75
CA GLY A 91 19.12 19.33 -7.15
C GLY A 91 20.12 18.65 -8.09
N LYS A 92 20.84 17.61 -7.65
CA LYS A 92 21.80 16.88 -8.49
C LYS A 92 21.07 15.93 -9.45
N THR A 93 21.45 15.97 -10.73
CA THR A 93 20.81 15.16 -11.76
C THR A 93 21.29 13.72 -11.86
N GLY A 94 20.42 12.80 -12.30
CA GLY A 94 20.79 11.43 -12.66
C GLY A 94 21.12 10.53 -11.46
N SER A 95 20.42 10.74 -10.34
CA SER A 95 20.62 9.94 -9.13
C SER A 95 20.29 8.46 -9.37
N SER A 96 21.15 7.57 -8.90
CA SER A 96 20.88 6.13 -8.86
C SER A 96 19.81 5.83 -7.81
N TYR A 97 19.25 4.62 -7.81
CA TYR A 97 18.36 4.16 -6.74
C TYR A 97 18.99 4.39 -5.36
N LYS A 98 18.17 4.85 -4.42
CA LYS A 98 18.54 4.96 -3.01
C LYS A 98 18.40 3.58 -2.38
N ILE A 99 19.46 3.08 -1.73
CA ILE A 99 19.38 1.92 -0.84
C ILE A 99 19.48 2.43 0.60
N ALA A 100 18.50 2.03 1.41
CA ALA A 100 18.47 2.26 2.84
C ALA A 100 18.47 0.95 3.60
N THR A 101 19.02 0.95 4.81
CA THR A 101 18.92 -0.18 5.75
C THR A 101 18.41 0.28 7.10
N SER A 102 17.72 -0.59 7.82
CA SER A 102 17.16 -0.31 9.13
C SER A 102 17.19 -1.53 10.04
N PRO A 103 17.49 -1.37 11.35
CA PRO A 103 17.34 -2.45 12.32
C PRO A 103 15.88 -2.64 12.77
N ASP A 104 14.98 -1.69 12.50
CA ASP A 104 13.68 -1.58 13.17
C ASP A 104 12.50 -1.12 12.28
N LEU A 105 12.70 -1.04 10.95
CA LEU A 105 11.74 -0.52 9.96
C LEU A 105 11.38 0.97 10.07
N VAL A 106 11.87 1.66 11.10
CA VAL A 106 11.50 3.05 11.40
C VAL A 106 12.69 3.98 11.19
N HIS A 107 13.88 3.60 11.63
CA HIS A 107 15.09 4.41 11.53
C HIS A 107 15.97 3.87 10.41
N TRP A 108 16.09 4.64 9.33
CA TRP A 108 16.77 4.24 8.11
C TRP A 108 18.11 4.96 7.96
N ARG A 109 19.13 4.25 7.46
CA ARG A 109 20.45 4.81 7.11
C ARG A 109 20.81 4.49 5.66
N LYS A 110 21.55 5.40 5.03
CA LYS A 110 22.08 5.19 3.68
C LYS A 110 23.03 3.97 3.65
N VAL A 111 22.90 3.14 2.62
CA VAL A 111 23.87 2.08 2.32
C VAL A 111 24.78 2.52 1.17
N GLY A 112 24.20 2.74 -0.01
CA GLY A 112 24.92 3.08 -1.23
C GLY A 112 23.96 3.20 -2.42
N ASP A 113 24.53 3.26 -3.61
CA ASP A 113 23.80 3.32 -4.87
C ASP A 113 23.71 1.92 -5.49
N VAL A 114 22.55 1.55 -6.06
CA VAL A 114 22.39 0.23 -6.74
C VAL A 114 23.38 0.09 -7.90
N PHE A 115 23.42 1.10 -8.78
CA PHE A 115 24.33 1.15 -9.91
C PHE A 115 25.28 2.35 -9.74
N PRO A 116 26.48 2.14 -9.16
CA PRO A 116 27.51 3.17 -9.15
C PRO A 116 28.04 3.44 -10.57
N GLU A 117 28.86 4.49 -10.71
CA GLU A 117 29.44 4.89 -12.00
C GLU A 117 30.14 3.70 -12.71
N GLY A 118 29.89 3.56 -14.01
CA GLY A 118 30.44 2.47 -14.82
C GLY A 118 29.81 1.08 -14.62
N ARG A 119 28.78 0.96 -13.75
CA ARG A 119 28.11 -0.33 -13.44
C ARG A 119 26.65 -0.41 -13.89
N ARG A 120 26.19 0.59 -14.65
CA ARG A 120 24.83 0.65 -15.21
C ARG A 120 24.65 -0.40 -16.33
N PRO A 121 23.44 -0.89 -16.58
CA PRO A 121 23.15 -1.70 -17.76
C PRO A 121 23.54 -0.94 -19.03
N THR A 122 24.19 -1.63 -19.97
CA THR A 122 24.69 -1.06 -21.23
C THR A 122 23.57 -0.57 -22.16
N TRP A 123 22.36 -1.08 -21.95
CA TRP A 123 21.16 -0.70 -22.68
C TRP A 123 20.40 0.47 -22.07
N ALA A 124 20.83 1.03 -20.93
CA ALA A 124 20.29 2.28 -20.40
C ALA A 124 21.08 3.49 -20.92
N THR A 125 20.40 4.58 -21.25
CA THR A 125 21.11 5.82 -21.60
C THR A 125 21.89 6.38 -20.39
N ALA A 126 22.93 7.16 -20.66
CA ALA A 126 23.81 7.68 -19.60
C ALA A 126 23.10 8.63 -18.61
N THR A 127 22.01 9.28 -19.03
CA THR A 127 21.31 10.31 -18.26
C THR A 127 19.99 9.86 -17.65
N THR A 128 19.50 8.66 -17.99
CA THR A 128 18.20 8.20 -17.49
C THR A 128 18.25 7.91 -15.99
N GLY A 129 17.13 8.13 -15.31
CA GLY A 129 16.93 7.64 -13.94
C GLY A 129 16.60 6.15 -13.94
N PHE A 130 16.24 5.62 -12.78
CA PHE A 130 15.64 4.30 -12.71
C PHE A 130 14.37 4.37 -11.84
N TRP A 131 13.26 3.83 -12.35
CA TRP A 131 11.94 3.91 -11.70
C TRP A 131 11.57 2.61 -10.98
N ALA A 132 10.67 2.69 -10.00
CA ALA A 132 10.06 1.61 -9.21
C ALA A 132 10.83 0.27 -9.16
N PRO A 133 11.57 -0.01 -8.07
CA PRO A 133 12.21 -1.29 -7.89
C PRO A 133 11.27 -2.36 -7.33
N ASP A 134 11.57 -3.65 -7.59
CA ASP A 134 11.08 -4.78 -6.80
C ASP A 134 12.25 -5.70 -6.43
N ILE A 135 12.33 -6.10 -5.17
CA ILE A 135 13.46 -6.84 -4.60
C ILE A 135 13.00 -8.21 -4.11
N ARG A 136 13.69 -9.26 -4.54
CA ARG A 136 13.39 -10.66 -4.20
C ARG A 136 14.63 -11.41 -3.75
N TYR A 137 14.43 -12.43 -2.92
CA TYR A 137 15.42 -13.48 -2.67
C TYR A 137 14.95 -14.74 -3.36
N LEU A 138 15.78 -15.32 -4.23
CA LEU A 138 15.45 -16.52 -4.99
C LEU A 138 16.71 -17.34 -5.22
N ASN A 139 16.66 -18.63 -4.88
CA ASN A 139 17.74 -19.60 -5.10
C ASN A 139 19.11 -19.10 -4.58
N GLY A 140 19.12 -18.58 -3.36
CA GLY A 140 20.34 -18.13 -2.68
C GLY A 140 20.85 -16.74 -3.11
N LYS A 141 20.12 -16.01 -3.94
CA LYS A 141 20.55 -14.70 -4.48
C LYS A 141 19.47 -13.64 -4.37
N TYR A 142 19.89 -12.39 -4.34
CA TYR A 142 19.00 -11.25 -4.43
C TYR A 142 18.79 -10.87 -5.89
N LEU A 143 17.53 -10.63 -6.28
CA LEU A 143 17.12 -10.15 -7.60
C LEU A 143 16.45 -8.79 -7.43
N LEU A 144 16.97 -7.77 -8.09
CA LEU A 144 16.36 -6.45 -8.17
C LEU A 144 15.80 -6.26 -9.59
N TYR A 145 14.49 -6.21 -9.71
CA TYR A 145 13.79 -5.79 -10.91
C TYR A 145 13.69 -4.26 -10.92
N PHE A 146 13.86 -3.66 -12.09
CA PHE A 146 13.92 -2.21 -12.23
C PHE A 146 13.42 -1.73 -13.58
N THR A 147 12.94 -0.49 -13.65
CA THR A 147 12.56 0.16 -14.91
C THR A 147 13.63 1.14 -15.37
N VAL A 148 13.95 1.08 -16.67
CA VAL A 148 14.77 2.07 -17.39
C VAL A 148 13.84 2.85 -18.32
N PRO A 149 13.56 4.13 -18.05
CA PRO A 149 12.65 4.95 -18.87
C PRO A 149 13.19 5.28 -20.26
N ASP A 150 14.50 5.46 -20.39
CA ASP A 150 15.16 5.76 -21.67
C ASP A 150 16.29 4.76 -21.94
N THR A 151 16.09 3.92 -22.95
CA THR A 151 17.08 2.92 -23.38
C THR A 151 17.93 3.43 -24.55
N THR A 152 19.00 2.72 -24.85
CA THR A 152 19.85 3.02 -26.02
C THR A 152 19.26 2.49 -27.33
N THR A 153 18.09 1.84 -27.29
CA THR A 153 17.47 1.21 -28.46
C THR A 153 16.63 2.17 -29.31
N SER A 154 16.25 3.33 -28.75
CA SER A 154 15.45 4.36 -29.41
C SER A 154 16.14 5.72 -29.41
N THR A 155 16.03 6.48 -30.50
CA THR A 155 16.43 7.89 -30.56
C THR A 155 15.29 8.85 -30.22
N GLN A 156 14.07 8.34 -30.05
CA GLN A 156 12.88 9.16 -29.76
C GLN A 156 12.78 9.58 -28.28
N GLY A 157 13.51 8.90 -27.39
CA GLY A 157 13.35 9.00 -25.94
C GLY A 157 12.06 8.33 -25.46
N PHE A 158 11.96 8.12 -24.15
CA PHE A 158 10.81 7.52 -23.47
C PHE A 158 10.36 6.17 -24.06
N ASP A 159 11.26 5.20 -24.02
CA ASP A 159 11.07 3.81 -24.44
C ASP A 159 11.26 2.87 -23.25
N PRO A 160 10.35 2.92 -22.24
CA PRO A 160 10.56 2.23 -20.98
C PRO A 160 10.71 0.72 -21.18
N ALA A 161 11.64 0.13 -20.44
CA ALA A 161 11.90 -1.30 -20.42
C ALA A 161 12.23 -1.77 -19.00
N ILE A 162 11.98 -3.05 -18.72
CA ILE A 162 12.27 -3.65 -17.41
C ILE A 162 13.53 -4.49 -17.48
N GLY A 163 14.44 -4.25 -16.55
CA GLY A 163 15.65 -5.04 -16.33
C GLY A 163 15.60 -5.86 -15.04
N VAL A 164 16.59 -6.71 -14.88
CA VAL A 164 16.84 -7.45 -13.63
C VAL A 164 18.34 -7.47 -13.34
N ALA A 165 18.70 -7.23 -12.09
CA ALA A 165 20.06 -7.34 -11.57
C ALA A 165 20.13 -8.38 -10.45
N THR A 166 21.32 -8.97 -10.27
CA THR A 166 21.57 -9.95 -9.20
C THR A 166 22.65 -9.48 -8.25
N ALA A 167 22.56 -9.86 -6.98
CA ALA A 167 23.56 -9.59 -5.96
C ALA A 167 23.67 -10.74 -4.93
N PRO A 168 24.84 -10.92 -4.29
CA PRO A 168 25.01 -11.87 -3.19
C PRO A 168 24.45 -11.36 -1.86
N THR A 169 24.32 -10.04 -1.70
CA THR A 169 23.76 -9.38 -0.50
C THR A 169 22.70 -8.35 -0.95
N PRO A 170 21.75 -7.97 -0.09
CA PRO A 170 20.76 -6.95 -0.45
C PRO A 170 21.42 -5.56 -0.66
N ALA A 171 22.61 -5.32 -0.09
CA ALA A 171 23.39 -4.12 -0.32
C ALA A 171 24.14 -4.10 -1.67
N GLY A 172 24.19 -5.23 -2.40
CA GLY A 172 25.00 -5.38 -3.60
C GLY A 172 26.35 -6.09 -3.34
N PRO A 173 27.34 -5.92 -4.24
CA PRO A 173 27.26 -5.16 -5.49
C PRO A 173 26.29 -5.81 -6.48
N TRP A 174 25.52 -4.97 -7.18
CA TRP A 174 24.55 -5.40 -8.17
C TRP A 174 25.21 -5.64 -9.54
N THR A 175 24.77 -6.70 -10.22
CA THR A 175 25.15 -7.02 -11.58
C THR A 175 23.90 -7.07 -12.46
N PRO A 176 23.65 -6.05 -13.31
CA PRO A 176 22.52 -6.03 -14.22
C PRO A 176 22.69 -7.04 -15.35
N SER A 177 21.57 -7.51 -15.90
CA SER A 177 21.57 -8.35 -17.11
C SER A 177 21.95 -7.53 -18.35
N ASP A 178 22.61 -8.20 -19.30
CA ASP A 178 23.10 -7.58 -20.55
C ASP A 178 21.97 -7.11 -21.49
N GLN A 179 20.74 -7.58 -21.27
CA GLN A 179 19.55 -7.24 -22.04
C GLN A 179 18.37 -6.96 -21.11
N PRO A 180 17.36 -6.18 -21.56
CA PRO A 180 16.10 -6.04 -20.85
C PRO A 180 15.43 -7.41 -20.66
N LEU A 181 14.77 -7.59 -19.50
CA LEU A 181 13.90 -8.73 -19.23
C LEU A 181 12.59 -8.58 -20.01
N ILE A 182 11.94 -7.41 -19.90
CA ILE A 182 10.83 -7.00 -20.77
C ILE A 182 11.33 -5.84 -21.63
N PRO A 183 11.50 -6.01 -22.94
CA PRO A 183 11.94 -4.94 -23.82
C PRO A 183 10.85 -3.88 -23.99
N ALA A 184 11.27 -2.68 -24.38
CA ALA A 184 10.37 -1.61 -24.79
C ALA A 184 9.49 -2.09 -25.95
N LYS A 185 8.20 -1.77 -25.90
CA LYS A 185 7.21 -2.20 -26.88
C LYS A 185 6.62 -1.00 -27.61
N PRO A 186 6.89 -0.82 -28.92
CA PRO A 186 6.28 0.26 -29.68
C PRO A 186 4.76 0.12 -29.75
N VAL A 187 4.03 1.21 -29.51
CA VAL A 187 2.57 1.30 -29.64
C VAL A 187 2.22 2.64 -30.29
N GLY A 188 1.60 2.58 -31.47
CA GLY A 188 1.30 3.77 -32.26
C GLY A 188 2.58 4.55 -32.61
N GLY A 189 2.60 5.85 -32.28
CA GLY A 189 3.76 6.72 -32.47
C GLY A 189 4.69 6.85 -31.27
N GLY A 190 4.58 5.96 -30.28
CA GLY A 190 5.40 5.96 -29.05
C GLY A 190 5.59 4.53 -28.50
N TYR A 191 5.68 4.40 -27.18
CA TYR A 191 5.91 3.14 -26.49
C TYR A 191 4.84 2.83 -25.44
N ASP A 192 4.64 1.53 -25.20
CA ASP A 192 3.82 0.96 -24.12
C ASP A 192 4.41 1.32 -22.73
N THR A 193 3.60 1.28 -21.67
CA THR A 193 4.06 1.54 -20.29
C THR A 193 4.68 0.29 -19.66
N VAL A 194 5.86 -0.12 -20.14
CA VAL A 194 6.63 -1.24 -19.57
C VAL A 194 7.39 -0.77 -18.32
N ILE A 195 6.67 -0.57 -17.23
CA ILE A 195 7.17 -0.01 -15.97
C ILE A 195 6.73 -0.84 -14.75
N ASP A 196 7.23 -0.48 -13.58
CA ASP A 196 6.77 -0.96 -12.26
C ASP A 196 6.72 -2.49 -12.14
N PRO A 197 7.88 -3.18 -12.26
CA PRO A 197 7.93 -4.63 -12.09
C PRO A 197 7.54 -5.04 -10.67
N ALA A 198 6.77 -6.11 -10.55
CA ALA A 198 6.52 -6.81 -9.29
C ALA A 198 6.53 -8.32 -9.51
N MET A 199 7.53 -9.00 -8.96
CA MET A 199 7.66 -10.44 -9.09
C MET A 199 6.81 -11.14 -8.03
N PHE A 200 6.27 -12.32 -8.34
CA PHE A 200 5.52 -13.13 -7.39
C PHE A 200 5.82 -14.61 -7.63
N THR A 201 6.11 -15.35 -6.57
CA THR A 201 6.26 -16.81 -6.63
C THR A 201 4.99 -17.48 -6.11
N ASP A 202 4.37 -18.28 -6.96
CA ASP A 202 3.21 -19.09 -6.58
C ASP A 202 3.63 -20.38 -5.85
N SER A 203 2.72 -20.97 -5.08
CA SER A 203 2.94 -22.23 -4.36
C SER A 203 3.22 -23.42 -5.29
N THR A 204 2.90 -23.30 -6.59
CA THR A 204 3.30 -24.27 -7.62
C THR A 204 4.80 -24.20 -7.98
N GLY A 205 5.49 -23.17 -7.50
CA GLY A 205 6.86 -22.81 -7.87
C GLY A 205 6.98 -22.06 -9.18
N THR A 206 5.85 -21.60 -9.74
CA THR A 206 5.86 -20.73 -10.92
C THR A 206 6.15 -19.30 -10.50
N HIS A 207 7.11 -18.67 -11.16
CA HIS A 207 7.44 -17.26 -10.99
C HIS A 207 6.66 -16.42 -12.00
N TYR A 208 6.10 -15.30 -11.55
CA TYR A 208 5.35 -14.34 -12.35
C TYR A 208 6.00 -12.97 -12.24
N LEU A 209 5.97 -12.19 -13.31
CA LEU A 209 6.30 -10.76 -13.28
C LEU A 209 5.08 -9.98 -13.72
N TYR A 210 4.53 -9.19 -12.81
CA TYR A 210 3.52 -8.18 -13.10
C TYR A 210 4.24 -6.88 -13.45
N TYR A 211 3.69 -6.13 -14.39
CA TYR A 211 4.23 -4.84 -14.81
C TYR A 211 3.14 -4.05 -15.53
N GLY A 212 3.31 -2.74 -15.65
CA GLY A 212 2.39 -1.89 -16.41
C GLY A 212 1.98 -0.64 -15.67
N GLY A 213 1.40 0.30 -16.41
CA GLY A 213 0.94 1.56 -15.86
C GLY A 213 -0.21 2.20 -16.64
N PHE A 214 -0.40 3.49 -16.39
CA PHE A 214 -1.52 4.23 -16.97
C PHE A 214 -1.52 4.19 -18.51
N GLY A 215 -2.72 4.07 -19.08
CA GLY A 215 -2.92 4.02 -20.54
C GLY A 215 -2.99 2.61 -21.10
N THR A 216 -2.18 1.67 -20.61
CA THR A 216 -2.17 0.28 -21.14
C THR A 216 -2.46 -0.80 -20.11
N GLY A 217 -2.51 -0.46 -18.82
CA GLY A 217 -2.94 -1.35 -17.75
C GLY A 217 -1.84 -2.28 -17.25
N ILE A 218 -2.20 -3.19 -16.34
CA ILE A 218 -1.27 -4.15 -15.73
C ILE A 218 -1.29 -5.46 -16.50
N TRP A 219 -0.11 -5.98 -16.80
CA TRP A 219 0.16 -7.22 -17.51
C TRP A 219 0.95 -8.18 -16.62
N VAL A 220 0.87 -9.47 -16.92
CA VAL A 220 1.64 -10.52 -16.24
C VAL A 220 2.25 -11.48 -17.24
N VAL A 221 3.50 -11.89 -16.99
CA VAL A 221 4.19 -12.98 -17.69
C VAL A 221 4.69 -14.01 -16.69
N LYS A 222 4.86 -15.26 -17.13
CA LYS A 222 5.64 -16.26 -16.39
C LYS A 222 7.13 -16.01 -16.62
N LEU A 223 7.93 -16.27 -15.61
CA LEU A 223 9.39 -16.19 -15.66
C LEU A 223 10.04 -17.57 -15.73
N SER A 224 11.28 -17.60 -16.19
CA SER A 224 12.19 -18.75 -16.06
C SER A 224 12.45 -19.08 -14.59
N ALA A 225 12.91 -20.31 -14.31
CA ALA A 225 13.22 -20.76 -12.95
C ALA A 225 14.29 -19.91 -12.23
N ASP A 226 15.15 -19.22 -12.98
CA ASP A 226 16.14 -18.28 -12.43
C ASP A 226 15.61 -16.83 -12.32
N GLY A 227 14.34 -16.60 -12.65
CA GLY A 227 13.65 -15.31 -12.53
C GLY A 227 14.06 -14.23 -13.53
N LYS A 228 14.94 -14.53 -14.50
CA LYS A 228 15.59 -13.50 -15.34
C LYS A 228 15.01 -13.32 -16.74
N ARG A 229 14.07 -14.15 -17.18
CA ARG A 229 13.52 -14.11 -18.55
C ARG A 229 12.04 -14.43 -18.55
N ALA A 230 11.25 -13.70 -19.36
CA ALA A 230 9.88 -14.07 -19.66
C ALA A 230 9.81 -15.37 -20.49
N VAL A 231 8.90 -16.28 -20.11
CA VAL A 231 8.70 -17.60 -20.76
C VAL A 231 7.26 -17.83 -21.21
N SER A 232 6.42 -16.80 -21.17
CA SER A 232 5.05 -16.84 -21.69
C SER A 232 4.72 -15.54 -22.42
N GLU A 233 3.65 -15.57 -23.20
CA GLU A 233 3.01 -14.35 -23.67
C GLU A 233 2.44 -13.53 -22.50
N PRO A 234 2.41 -12.19 -22.60
CA PRO A 234 1.78 -11.33 -21.61
C PRO A 234 0.26 -11.51 -21.55
N VAL A 235 -0.30 -11.50 -20.33
CA VAL A 235 -1.74 -11.50 -20.08
C VAL A 235 -2.15 -10.19 -19.39
N HIS A 236 -3.14 -9.49 -19.93
CA HIS A 236 -3.69 -8.26 -19.36
C HIS A 236 -4.59 -8.60 -18.16
N VAL A 237 -4.35 -7.99 -17.00
CA VAL A 237 -5.01 -8.35 -15.73
C VAL A 237 -5.70 -7.19 -15.00
N ALA A 238 -5.39 -5.93 -15.33
CA ALA A 238 -6.11 -4.77 -14.81
C ALA A 238 -6.12 -3.61 -15.82
N ALA A 239 -7.23 -2.87 -15.89
CA ALA A 239 -7.44 -1.80 -16.87
C ALA A 239 -6.43 -0.64 -16.76
N SER A 240 -6.45 0.23 -17.77
CA SER A 240 -5.51 1.35 -17.97
C SER A 240 -5.49 2.45 -16.90
N ARG A 241 -6.29 2.31 -15.83
CA ARG A 241 -6.31 3.22 -14.69
C ARG A 241 -5.35 2.83 -13.56
N TYR A 242 -4.56 1.78 -13.74
CA TYR A 242 -3.72 1.20 -12.70
C TYR A 242 -2.23 1.22 -13.07
N GLU A 243 -1.38 1.41 -12.05
CA GLU A 243 0.08 1.23 -12.09
C GLU A 243 0.59 0.66 -10.76
N GLY A 244 1.91 0.48 -10.62
CA GLY A 244 2.53 0.02 -9.37
C GLY A 244 1.95 -1.29 -8.84
N PRO A 245 1.93 -2.39 -9.62
CA PRO A 245 1.39 -3.66 -9.16
C PRO A 245 2.13 -4.16 -7.91
N ASN A 246 1.39 -4.77 -7.00
CA ASN A 246 1.94 -5.64 -5.95
C ASN A 246 1.03 -6.86 -5.81
N VAL A 247 1.59 -8.03 -5.52
CA VAL A 247 0.80 -9.28 -5.44
C VAL A 247 1.13 -10.06 -4.18
N MET A 248 0.09 -10.51 -3.50
CA MET A 248 0.18 -11.37 -2.33
C MET A 248 -0.82 -12.54 -2.45
N GLU A 249 -0.45 -13.71 -1.96
CA GLU A 249 -1.34 -14.84 -1.74
C GLU A 249 -1.79 -14.88 -0.28
N ARG A 250 -3.09 -15.11 -0.09
CA ARG A 250 -3.66 -15.35 1.24
C ARG A 250 -4.94 -16.17 1.14
N ASP A 251 -5.02 -17.25 1.92
CA ASP A 251 -6.21 -18.11 2.05
C ASP A 251 -6.73 -18.63 0.68
N GLY A 252 -5.80 -18.98 -0.21
CA GLY A 252 -6.04 -19.50 -1.56
C GLY A 252 -6.48 -18.41 -2.55
N TRP A 253 -6.31 -17.14 -2.23
CA TRP A 253 -6.61 -16.01 -3.10
C TRP A 253 -5.33 -15.26 -3.44
N TYR A 254 -5.18 -14.89 -4.71
CA TYR A 254 -4.17 -13.94 -5.16
C TYR A 254 -4.79 -12.56 -5.15
N TYR A 255 -4.21 -11.63 -4.40
CA TYR A 255 -4.60 -10.23 -4.36
C TYR A 255 -3.66 -9.43 -5.25
N LEU A 256 -4.20 -8.83 -6.31
CA LEU A 256 -3.51 -7.83 -7.11
C LEU A 256 -3.85 -6.45 -6.56
N PHE A 257 -2.83 -5.77 -6.06
CA PHE A 257 -2.91 -4.37 -5.71
C PHE A 257 -2.48 -3.51 -6.91
N GLY A 258 -3.07 -2.34 -7.07
CA GLY A 258 -2.69 -1.36 -8.07
C GLY A 258 -3.02 0.05 -7.61
N SER A 259 -2.10 0.98 -7.84
CA SER A 259 -2.32 2.39 -7.55
C SER A 259 -3.05 3.07 -8.70
N SER A 260 -3.87 4.08 -8.40
CA SER A 260 -4.70 4.77 -9.39
C SER A 260 -4.70 6.28 -9.15
N ALA A 261 -5.01 7.05 -10.20
CA ALA A 261 -4.91 8.51 -10.30
C ALA A 261 -3.47 9.03 -10.45
N ASN A 262 -3.28 10.35 -10.52
CA ASN A 262 -1.97 10.95 -10.70
C ASN A 262 -1.21 11.02 -9.37
N CYS A 263 -0.09 10.31 -9.23
CA CYS A 263 0.80 10.35 -8.06
C CYS A 263 1.22 11.78 -7.66
N CYS A 264 1.38 12.64 -8.64
CA CYS A 264 2.37 13.71 -8.58
C CYS A 264 1.77 15.10 -8.86
N ALA A 265 0.45 15.25 -8.66
CA ALA A 265 -0.27 16.52 -8.79
C ALA A 265 -0.11 17.47 -7.58
N GLY A 266 0.97 17.33 -6.79
CA GLY A 266 1.25 18.17 -5.63
C GLY A 266 0.10 18.22 -4.62
N PRO A 267 -0.43 19.40 -4.26
CA PRO A 267 -1.43 19.55 -3.19
C PRO A 267 -2.81 18.93 -3.51
N THR A 268 -3.01 18.45 -4.75
CA THR A 268 -4.29 17.89 -5.22
C THR A 268 -4.20 16.44 -5.70
N THR A 269 -3.08 15.74 -5.44
CA THR A 269 -2.95 14.31 -5.78
C THR A 269 -3.88 13.43 -4.95
N GLY A 270 -4.85 12.79 -5.61
CA GLY A 270 -5.72 11.78 -5.01
C GLY A 270 -5.23 10.35 -5.18
N TYR A 271 -3.93 10.16 -5.46
CA TYR A 271 -3.32 8.85 -5.66
C TYR A 271 -3.63 7.91 -4.50
N SER A 272 -4.12 6.72 -4.84
CA SER A 272 -4.69 5.75 -3.89
C SER A 272 -4.42 4.33 -4.36
N VAL A 273 -4.39 3.37 -3.43
CA VAL A 273 -4.22 1.94 -3.76
C VAL A 273 -5.54 1.21 -3.70
N PHE A 274 -5.76 0.34 -4.69
CA PHE A 274 -6.91 -0.56 -4.78
C PHE A 274 -6.44 -2.01 -4.82
N ALA A 275 -7.31 -2.94 -4.43
CA ALA A 275 -7.09 -4.37 -4.55
C ALA A 275 -8.23 -5.05 -5.32
N GLY A 276 -7.87 -6.04 -6.13
CA GLY A 276 -8.74 -7.09 -6.64
C GLY A 276 -8.19 -8.45 -6.26
N ARG A 277 -9.01 -9.51 -6.29
CA ARG A 277 -8.56 -10.87 -6.03
C ARG A 277 -9.02 -11.89 -7.07
N SER A 278 -8.27 -12.97 -7.20
CA SER A 278 -8.51 -14.08 -8.11
C SER A 278 -8.13 -15.42 -7.48
N ARG A 279 -8.68 -16.53 -7.98
CA ARG A 279 -8.23 -17.90 -7.65
C ARG A 279 -7.08 -18.38 -8.54
N SER A 280 -6.65 -17.54 -9.47
CA SER A 280 -5.52 -17.77 -10.38
C SER A 280 -4.61 -16.53 -10.34
N PRO A 281 -3.28 -16.69 -10.33
CA PRO A 281 -2.35 -15.56 -10.37
C PRO A 281 -2.55 -14.73 -11.65
N MET A 282 -3.01 -15.34 -12.74
CA MET A 282 -3.23 -14.61 -14.01
C MET A 282 -4.66 -14.06 -14.16
N GLY A 283 -5.41 -13.95 -13.06
CA GLY A 283 -6.79 -13.44 -13.07
C GLY A 283 -7.83 -14.46 -13.57
N PRO A 284 -9.06 -13.99 -13.89
CA PRO A 284 -9.50 -12.60 -13.81
C PRO A 284 -9.61 -12.10 -12.36
N PHE A 285 -9.17 -10.86 -12.11
CA PHE A 285 -9.27 -10.22 -10.81
C PHE A 285 -10.58 -9.43 -10.68
N VAL A 286 -11.26 -9.59 -9.53
CA VAL A 286 -12.48 -8.86 -9.19
C VAL A 286 -12.35 -8.18 -7.83
N ASP A 287 -13.06 -7.08 -7.63
CA ASP A 287 -13.12 -6.39 -6.33
C ASP A 287 -14.08 -7.04 -5.33
N LYS A 288 -14.26 -6.40 -4.15
CA LYS A 288 -15.14 -6.89 -3.07
C LYS A 288 -16.60 -7.02 -3.48
N LEU A 289 -17.03 -6.25 -4.48
CA LEU A 289 -18.39 -6.27 -5.02
C LEU A 289 -18.49 -7.14 -6.28
N GLY A 290 -17.43 -7.85 -6.65
CA GLY A 290 -17.39 -8.73 -7.82
C GLY A 290 -17.20 -7.99 -9.15
N LYS A 291 -16.83 -6.71 -9.16
CA LYS A 291 -16.58 -5.96 -10.40
C LYS A 291 -15.17 -6.30 -10.93
N PRO A 292 -15.02 -6.68 -12.22
CA PRO A 292 -13.71 -6.97 -12.78
C PRO A 292 -12.79 -5.75 -12.84
N LEU A 293 -11.50 -5.94 -12.57
CA LEU A 293 -10.48 -4.88 -12.72
C LEU A 293 -10.22 -4.51 -14.19
N LEU A 294 -10.58 -5.40 -15.12
CA LEU A 294 -10.48 -5.20 -16.58
C LEU A 294 -11.72 -4.56 -17.19
N ALA A 295 -12.81 -4.39 -16.44
CA ALA A 295 -14.05 -3.87 -16.99
C ALA A 295 -13.89 -2.39 -17.40
N SER A 296 -14.69 -1.96 -18.38
CA SER A 296 -14.81 -0.55 -18.74
C SER A 296 -15.20 0.30 -17.54
N ARG A 297 -16.19 -0.17 -16.77
CA ARG A 297 -16.52 0.33 -15.43
C ARG A 297 -15.65 -0.39 -14.41
N ALA A 298 -14.36 -0.04 -14.40
CA ALA A 298 -13.33 -0.82 -13.72
C ALA A 298 -13.58 -0.93 -12.21
N GLY A 299 -13.67 -2.16 -11.71
CA GLY A 299 -13.71 -2.48 -10.28
C GLY A 299 -12.44 -2.06 -9.54
N GLY A 300 -12.44 -2.22 -8.22
CA GLY A 300 -11.28 -2.08 -7.33
C GLY A 300 -11.71 -1.75 -5.89
N THR A 301 -11.24 -2.51 -4.91
CA THR A 301 -11.52 -2.26 -3.49
C THR A 301 -10.49 -1.27 -2.92
N PRO A 302 -10.86 -0.08 -2.41
CA PRO A 302 -9.90 0.85 -1.81
C PRO A 302 -9.15 0.24 -0.62
N VAL A 303 -7.82 0.41 -0.59
CA VAL A 303 -6.93 -0.09 0.48
C VAL A 303 -6.39 1.06 1.33
N ILE A 304 -5.90 2.12 0.67
CA ILE A 304 -5.50 3.39 1.28
C ILE A 304 -5.80 4.53 0.31
N ALA A 305 -6.25 5.65 0.87
CA ALA A 305 -6.56 6.87 0.15
C ALA A 305 -6.40 8.08 1.11
N PRO A 306 -6.34 9.32 0.59
CA PRO A 306 -6.35 10.52 1.44
C PRO A 306 -7.52 10.50 2.43
N ASN A 307 -7.26 10.78 3.70
CA ASN A 307 -8.24 10.68 4.79
C ASN A 307 -8.56 12.02 5.45
N GLY A 308 -8.21 13.14 4.81
CA GLY A 308 -8.43 14.50 5.31
C GLY A 308 -7.28 15.05 6.14
N ASN A 309 -6.30 14.23 6.52
CA ASN A 309 -5.09 14.71 7.20
C ASN A 309 -4.10 15.33 6.20
N LYS A 310 -2.86 15.57 6.64
CA LYS A 310 -1.85 16.18 5.77
C LYS A 310 -1.31 15.27 4.65
N TRP A 311 -1.43 13.95 4.79
CA TRP A 311 -0.90 12.97 3.85
C TRP A 311 -1.88 12.72 2.70
N ILE A 312 -1.44 13.09 1.50
CA ILE A 312 -2.13 12.84 0.24
C ILE A 312 -1.22 12.02 -0.67
N GLY A 313 -1.70 11.63 -1.85
CA GLY A 313 -0.88 10.85 -2.78
C GLY A 313 -0.42 9.48 -2.23
N THR A 314 -1.22 8.85 -1.38
CA THR A 314 -0.84 7.64 -0.65
C THR A 314 -0.88 6.43 -1.57
N GLY A 315 0.27 5.97 -2.05
CA GLY A 315 0.32 4.82 -2.94
C GLY A 315 1.72 4.36 -3.30
N HIS A 316 1.78 3.50 -4.32
CA HIS A 316 2.96 2.75 -4.76
C HIS A 316 3.72 2.13 -3.57
N HIS A 317 3.42 0.89 -3.26
CA HIS A 317 3.74 0.29 -1.96
C HIS A 317 4.38 -1.09 -2.07
N SER A 318 4.99 -1.50 -0.97
CA SER A 318 5.35 -2.88 -0.69
C SER A 318 4.82 -3.32 0.68
N ALA A 319 4.65 -4.63 0.85
CA ALA A 319 4.30 -5.23 2.13
C ALA A 319 5.57 -5.55 2.93
N ALA A 320 5.57 -5.21 4.23
CA ALA A 320 6.60 -5.60 5.19
C ALA A 320 5.94 -6.37 6.34
N LEU A 321 6.38 -7.61 6.60
CA LEU A 321 5.84 -8.45 7.67
C LEU A 321 6.73 -8.39 8.91
N ASP A 322 6.22 -7.86 10.03
CA ASP A 322 6.97 -7.84 11.28
C ASP A 322 7.08 -9.24 11.92
N VAL A 323 7.96 -9.42 12.92
CA VAL A 323 8.19 -10.76 13.51
C VAL A 323 7.03 -11.25 14.38
N SER A 324 6.03 -10.40 14.67
CA SER A 324 4.79 -10.81 15.32
C SER A 324 3.76 -11.38 14.33
N GLY A 325 3.98 -11.24 13.02
CA GLY A 325 3.08 -11.65 11.95
C GLY A 325 2.16 -10.52 11.47
N GLN A 326 2.36 -9.28 11.94
CA GLN A 326 1.59 -8.14 11.48
C GLN A 326 2.13 -7.64 10.15
N THR A 327 1.26 -7.54 9.14
CA THR A 327 1.61 -6.89 7.87
C THR A 327 1.54 -5.37 8.03
N TYR A 328 2.59 -4.69 7.57
CA TYR A 328 2.68 -3.27 7.36
C TYR A 328 2.75 -2.96 5.87
N MET A 329 2.20 -1.82 5.47
CA MET A 329 2.33 -1.26 4.15
C MET A 329 3.37 -0.15 4.22
N ALA A 330 4.47 -0.30 3.48
CA ALA A 330 5.42 0.77 3.21
C ALA A 330 5.02 1.43 1.90
N TYR A 331 4.75 2.72 1.90
CA TYR A 331 4.19 3.44 0.75
C TYR A 331 4.72 4.87 0.75
N HIS A 332 4.73 5.54 -0.40
CA HIS A 332 5.02 6.96 -0.40
C HIS A 332 3.76 7.80 -0.22
N ALA A 333 3.93 9.00 0.32
CA ALA A 333 2.88 10.00 0.42
C ALA A 333 3.47 11.40 0.24
N ILE A 334 2.61 12.40 0.04
CA ILE A 334 2.97 13.80 -0.12
C ILE A 334 2.33 14.58 1.03
N ASP A 335 3.08 15.48 1.67
CA ASP A 335 2.51 16.42 2.63
C ASP A 335 1.83 17.55 1.85
N ARG A 336 0.50 17.69 1.98
CA ARG A 336 -0.27 18.69 1.23
C ARG A 336 0.16 20.13 1.52
N ASN A 337 0.79 20.37 2.66
CA ASN A 337 1.26 21.69 3.08
C ASN A 337 2.68 22.00 2.59
N ASP A 338 3.43 20.98 2.19
CA ASP A 338 4.77 21.09 1.64
C ASP A 338 4.99 20.04 0.52
N PRO A 339 4.30 20.20 -0.63
CA PRO A 339 4.20 19.10 -1.60
C PRO A 339 5.37 19.02 -2.58
N TRP A 340 6.24 20.03 -2.65
CA TRP A 340 7.23 20.18 -3.73
C TRP A 340 8.67 20.17 -3.22
N LEU A 341 9.59 19.65 -4.02
CA LEU A 341 11.02 19.81 -3.79
C LEU A 341 11.43 21.27 -4.01
N ASP A 342 12.14 21.85 -3.03
CA ASP A 342 12.65 23.22 -3.10
C ASP A 342 13.60 23.47 -4.28
N VAL A 343 14.32 22.43 -4.70
CA VAL A 343 15.40 22.52 -5.69
C VAL A 343 14.93 22.54 -7.14
N SER A 344 13.69 22.13 -7.42
CA SER A 344 13.15 22.09 -8.77
C SER A 344 11.62 22.21 -8.76
N PRO A 345 11.05 23.36 -9.17
CA PRO A 345 9.60 23.56 -9.18
C PRO A 345 8.87 22.49 -10.00
N GLY A 346 7.89 21.82 -9.38
CA GLY A 346 7.02 20.83 -10.04
C GLY A 346 7.35 19.37 -9.78
N PHE A 347 8.42 19.06 -9.04
CA PHE A 347 8.68 17.69 -8.54
C PHE A 347 8.17 17.54 -7.12
N THR A 348 7.40 16.49 -6.85
CA THR A 348 6.79 16.27 -5.54
C THR A 348 7.75 15.59 -4.56
N MET A 349 7.74 16.02 -3.30
CA MET A 349 8.39 15.29 -2.21
C MET A 349 7.57 14.08 -1.81
N ARG A 350 8.14 12.89 -1.99
CA ARG A 350 7.44 11.62 -1.74
C ARG A 350 8.21 10.78 -0.72
N PRO A 351 8.29 11.17 0.56
CA PRO A 351 8.91 10.33 1.58
C PRO A 351 8.15 9.02 1.77
N MET A 352 8.83 8.02 2.34
CA MET A 352 8.20 6.74 2.69
C MET A 352 7.51 6.83 4.06
N ASN A 353 6.23 6.51 4.05
CA ASN A 353 5.41 6.24 5.21
C ASN A 353 5.31 4.73 5.45
N LEU A 354 4.94 4.38 6.67
CA LEU A 354 4.68 3.02 7.11
C LEU A 354 3.39 3.01 7.93
N ASP A 355 2.45 2.11 7.64
CA ASP A 355 1.25 1.90 8.46
C ASP A 355 0.81 0.45 8.43
N ARG A 356 0.15 0.01 9.50
CA ARG A 356 -0.40 -1.34 9.60
C ARG A 356 -1.45 -1.61 8.51
N MET A 357 -1.34 -2.74 7.82
CA MET A 357 -2.37 -3.26 6.93
C MET A 357 -3.16 -4.38 7.62
N ASP A 358 -4.46 -4.17 7.77
CA ASP A 358 -5.38 -5.11 8.40
C ASP A 358 -6.12 -5.93 7.33
N TRP A 359 -6.47 -7.19 7.65
CA TRP A 359 -7.26 -8.06 6.79
C TRP A 359 -8.62 -8.31 7.42
N ILE A 360 -9.67 -7.68 6.88
CA ILE A 360 -11.01 -7.68 7.44
C ILE A 360 -11.98 -8.23 6.40
N ASP A 361 -12.74 -9.26 6.76
CA ASP A 361 -13.63 -10.00 5.86
C ASP A 361 -12.94 -10.50 4.58
N GLY A 362 -11.65 -10.86 4.70
CA GLY A 362 -10.83 -11.30 3.58
C GLY A 362 -10.41 -10.19 2.61
N TRP A 363 -10.39 -8.92 3.04
CA TRP A 363 -9.91 -7.80 2.23
C TRP A 363 -8.87 -6.96 2.99
N PRO A 364 -7.81 -6.50 2.31
CA PRO A 364 -6.80 -5.63 2.90
C PRO A 364 -7.31 -4.20 3.07
N ILE A 365 -7.01 -3.55 4.19
CA ILE A 365 -7.31 -2.14 4.45
C ILE A 365 -6.33 -1.55 5.47
N VAL A 366 -5.82 -0.34 5.21
CA VAL A 366 -4.85 0.29 6.12
C VAL A 366 -5.53 0.81 7.38
N ARG A 367 -4.98 0.43 8.55
CA ARG A 367 -5.43 0.84 9.88
C ARG A 367 -6.95 0.73 10.05
N ALA A 368 -7.51 -0.41 9.67
CA ALA A 368 -8.94 -0.70 9.71
C ALA A 368 -9.84 0.34 8.99
N GLY A 369 -9.29 1.08 8.01
CA GLY A 369 -10.00 2.13 7.29
C GLY A 369 -9.73 3.55 7.77
N LEU A 370 -8.83 3.74 8.76
CA LEU A 370 -8.36 5.06 9.15
C LEU A 370 -7.35 5.65 8.15
N GLY A 371 -6.74 4.85 7.27
CA GLY A 371 -5.75 5.32 6.30
C GLY A 371 -4.43 5.78 6.94
N ALA A 372 -3.69 6.61 6.21
CA ALA A 372 -2.37 7.11 6.59
C ALA A 372 -2.36 7.79 7.97
N SER A 373 -1.38 7.49 8.81
CA SER A 373 -1.24 8.13 10.12
C SER A 373 -0.42 9.42 10.07
N GLU A 374 -0.84 10.44 10.83
CA GLU A 374 -0.03 11.62 11.16
C GLU A 374 0.37 11.68 12.65
N ASP A 375 -0.37 10.96 13.50
CA ASP A 375 -0.13 10.85 14.94
C ASP A 375 0.77 9.63 15.27
N PRO A 376 1.43 9.61 16.45
CA PRO A 376 2.22 8.46 16.89
C PRO A 376 1.47 7.13 16.79
N GLN A 377 2.10 6.14 16.14
CA GLN A 377 1.61 4.76 16.01
C GLN A 377 2.53 3.79 16.76
N PRO A 378 2.03 2.64 17.23
CA PRO A 378 2.87 1.58 17.77
C PRO A 378 3.88 1.08 16.73
N ALA A 379 5.15 1.02 17.11
CA ALA A 379 6.24 0.57 16.24
C ALA A 379 6.10 -0.91 15.87
N PRO A 380 6.55 -1.31 14.66
CA PRO A 380 6.62 -2.71 14.26
C PRO A 380 7.39 -3.56 15.26
N VAL A 381 6.94 -4.79 15.48
CA VAL A 381 7.67 -5.74 16.31
C VAL A 381 8.79 -6.34 15.48
N VAL A 382 10.03 -5.92 15.72
CA VAL A 382 11.22 -6.41 14.99
C VAL A 382 12.09 -7.38 15.80
N ARG A 383 11.75 -7.59 17.08
CA ARG A 383 12.39 -8.56 17.97
C ARG A 383 11.33 -9.32 18.77
N GLY A 384 11.49 -10.63 18.86
CA GLY A 384 10.64 -11.49 19.69
C GLY A 384 10.89 -11.29 21.20
N ALA A 385 10.08 -11.96 22.02
CA ALA A 385 10.38 -12.09 23.45
C ALA A 385 11.65 -12.93 23.70
N VAL A 386 11.96 -13.81 22.75
CA VAL A 386 13.30 -14.39 22.54
C VAL A 386 13.67 -14.11 21.09
N ASP A 387 14.87 -13.58 20.88
CA ASP A 387 15.42 -13.21 19.57
C ASP A 387 16.90 -13.58 19.59
N ASP A 388 17.36 -14.34 18.60
CA ASP A 388 18.75 -14.74 18.47
C ASP A 388 19.14 -14.89 16.99
N ARG A 389 20.17 -14.13 16.60
CA ARG A 389 20.79 -14.17 15.25
C ARG A 389 22.06 -15.01 15.23
N PHE A 390 22.37 -15.71 16.32
CA PHE A 390 23.51 -16.60 16.50
C PHE A 390 24.90 -15.95 16.30
N GLU A 391 24.99 -14.63 16.27
CA GLU A 391 26.27 -13.91 16.14
C GLU A 391 27.17 -14.06 17.38
N ASP A 392 26.56 -14.24 18.56
CA ASP A 392 27.25 -14.42 19.83
C ASP A 392 26.91 -15.78 20.47
N PRO A 393 27.80 -16.79 20.37
CA PRO A 393 27.60 -18.10 20.97
C PRO A 393 27.33 -18.09 22.48
N ALA A 394 27.86 -17.11 23.23
CA ALA A 394 27.63 -17.00 24.67
C ALA A 394 26.22 -16.49 24.97
N ALA A 395 25.73 -15.52 24.18
CA ALA A 395 24.34 -15.09 24.22
C ALA A 395 23.40 -16.24 23.85
N THR A 396 23.72 -17.02 22.81
CA THR A 396 22.96 -18.22 22.43
C THR A 396 22.91 -19.26 23.55
N GLY A 397 24.03 -19.56 24.21
CA GLY A 397 24.06 -20.48 25.35
C GLY A 397 23.22 -20.01 26.55
N SER A 398 23.01 -18.70 26.65
CA SER A 398 22.14 -18.07 27.66
C SER A 398 20.67 -18.04 27.23
N ALA A 399 20.38 -18.03 25.93
CA ALA A 399 19.02 -18.04 25.39
C ALA A 399 18.43 -19.45 25.27
N PHE A 400 19.25 -20.47 24.99
CA PHE A 400 18.82 -21.84 24.72
C PHE A 400 19.31 -22.87 25.74
N THR A 401 18.63 -24.02 25.74
CA THR A 401 19.04 -25.27 26.38
C THR A 401 18.78 -26.40 25.41
N VAL A 402 19.82 -27.13 25.05
CA VAL A 402 19.72 -28.35 24.24
C VAL A 402 19.21 -29.47 25.14
N VAL A 403 18.01 -29.97 24.85
CA VAL A 403 17.34 -31.03 25.63
C VAL A 403 17.73 -32.41 25.10
N ASP A 404 17.87 -32.52 23.79
CA ASP A 404 18.31 -33.71 23.08
C ASP A 404 19.15 -33.30 21.87
N GLY A 405 20.07 -34.17 21.43
CA GLY A 405 20.96 -33.94 20.31
C GLY A 405 22.04 -32.89 20.55
N ALA A 406 22.40 -32.16 19.50
CA ALA A 406 23.47 -31.16 19.53
C ALA A 406 23.13 -29.93 18.67
N MET A 407 23.39 -28.75 19.22
CA MET A 407 23.29 -27.46 18.51
C MET A 407 24.58 -26.68 18.73
N ASN A 408 25.25 -26.31 17.63
CA ASN A 408 26.48 -25.52 17.66
C ASN A 408 26.33 -24.27 16.80
N VAL A 409 26.79 -23.12 17.30
CA VAL A 409 26.90 -21.90 16.49
C VAL A 409 28.13 -22.01 15.57
N THR A 410 27.91 -21.88 14.27
CA THR A 410 28.92 -22.00 13.21
C THR A 410 28.90 -20.75 12.32
N GLY A 411 29.97 -20.52 11.56
CA GLY A 411 30.03 -19.44 10.57
C GLY A 411 31.22 -18.50 10.78
N PRO A 412 31.28 -17.38 10.04
CA PRO A 412 30.20 -16.85 9.20
C PRO A 412 29.92 -17.69 7.93
N ASP A 413 28.68 -17.66 7.45
CA ASP A 413 28.30 -18.25 6.16
C ASP A 413 29.01 -17.51 5.02
N GLN A 414 29.75 -18.26 4.20
CA GLN A 414 30.49 -17.71 3.07
C GLN A 414 29.67 -17.70 1.78
N THR A 415 28.46 -18.28 1.82
CA THR A 415 27.61 -18.48 0.63
C THR A 415 26.42 -17.55 0.55
N SER A 416 26.17 -16.76 1.61
CA SER A 416 25.07 -15.79 1.69
C SER A 416 25.47 -14.59 2.54
N ASP A 417 24.53 -13.66 2.77
CA ASP A 417 24.68 -12.55 3.72
C ASP A 417 24.33 -12.93 5.17
N SER A 418 23.92 -14.17 5.44
CA SER A 418 23.83 -14.68 6.82
C SER A 418 25.21 -14.63 7.47
N GLY A 419 25.26 -14.19 8.73
CA GLY A 419 26.50 -14.19 9.49
C GLY A 419 26.73 -15.57 10.09
N ARG A 420 26.71 -15.67 11.42
CA ARG A 420 26.75 -16.96 12.10
C ARG A 420 25.36 -17.55 12.20
N PHE A 421 25.29 -18.88 12.29
CA PHE A 421 24.03 -19.61 12.33
C PHE A 421 24.13 -20.83 13.26
N ALA A 422 22.99 -21.32 13.73
CA ALA A 422 22.89 -22.56 14.48
C ALA A 422 22.90 -23.77 13.54
N ARG A 423 23.81 -24.72 13.76
CA ARG A 423 23.81 -26.05 13.13
C ARG A 423 23.32 -27.09 14.14
N LEU A 424 22.24 -27.77 13.78
CA LEU A 424 21.64 -28.87 14.54
C LEU A 424 22.04 -30.21 13.91
N ALA A 425 22.31 -31.22 14.74
CA ALA A 425 22.77 -32.53 14.28
C ALA A 425 22.12 -33.71 15.04
N GLY A 426 21.65 -34.71 14.28
CA GLY A 426 20.86 -35.82 14.82
C GLY A 426 19.43 -35.40 15.14
N THR A 427 18.76 -36.18 15.99
CA THR A 427 17.47 -35.77 16.57
C THR A 427 17.74 -34.75 17.66
N THR A 428 17.56 -33.47 17.34
CA THR A 428 17.87 -32.35 18.24
C THR A 428 16.61 -31.61 18.62
N THR A 429 16.51 -31.25 19.90
CA THR A 429 15.53 -30.28 20.40
C THR A 429 16.25 -29.25 21.27
N ALA A 430 16.34 -28.02 20.77
CA ALA A 430 16.90 -26.88 21.50
C ALA A 430 15.76 -25.95 21.92
N LEU A 431 15.51 -25.85 23.23
CA LEU A 431 14.44 -25.01 23.77
C LEU A 431 15.00 -23.69 24.28
N THR A 432 14.27 -22.62 24.01
CA THR A 432 14.46 -21.34 24.69
C THR A 432 14.39 -21.52 26.21
N ARG A 433 15.23 -20.84 26.98
CA ARG A 433 15.16 -20.87 28.46
C ARG A 433 13.93 -20.12 28.98
N ARG A 434 13.51 -19.08 28.25
CA ARG A 434 12.34 -18.28 28.56
C ARG A 434 11.05 -18.97 28.10
N THR A 435 10.03 -18.95 28.95
CA THR A 435 8.67 -19.33 28.56
C THR A 435 7.98 -18.15 27.90
N ILE A 436 7.32 -18.37 26.77
CA ILE A 436 6.43 -17.39 26.16
C ILE A 436 5.11 -17.42 26.92
N SER A 437 4.78 -16.34 27.61
CA SER A 437 3.65 -16.26 28.55
C SER A 437 2.27 -16.30 27.88
N GLN A 438 2.19 -15.99 26.60
CA GLN A 438 0.97 -15.98 25.81
C GLN A 438 0.78 -17.33 25.14
N SER A 439 -0.47 -17.79 25.06
CA SER A 439 -0.81 -18.98 24.27
C SER A 439 -0.67 -18.67 22.78
N ASP A 440 -1.15 -17.52 22.32
CA ASP A 440 -1.01 -17.12 20.92
C ASP A 440 0.42 -16.68 20.63
N VAL A 441 1.14 -17.51 19.87
CA VAL A 441 2.59 -17.43 19.68
C VAL A 441 2.93 -17.51 18.21
N ARG A 442 3.92 -16.70 17.80
CA ARG A 442 4.61 -16.85 16.53
C ARG A 442 6.06 -17.23 16.82
N VAL A 443 6.55 -18.26 16.13
CA VAL A 443 7.95 -18.68 16.17
C VAL A 443 8.43 -18.77 14.73
N GLU A 444 9.52 -18.08 14.41
CA GLU A 444 10.11 -18.11 13.07
C GLU A 444 11.63 -18.19 13.12
N ALA A 445 12.22 -18.72 12.05
CA ALA A 445 13.65 -18.72 11.80
C ALA A 445 13.89 -18.74 10.28
N ASP A 446 15.00 -18.18 9.84
CA ASP A 446 15.58 -18.58 8.57
C ASP A 446 16.12 -20.00 8.73
N VAL A 447 15.77 -20.91 7.83
CA VAL A 447 16.14 -22.32 7.89
C VAL A 447 16.66 -22.80 6.54
N ARG A 448 17.59 -23.76 6.58
CA ARG A 448 18.00 -24.53 5.40
C ARG A 448 18.42 -25.95 5.80
N ALA A 449 18.25 -26.88 4.86
CA ALA A 449 18.60 -28.28 5.01
C ALA A 449 19.32 -28.75 3.73
N PRO A 450 20.67 -28.66 3.69
CA PRO A 450 21.46 -29.02 2.51
C PRO A 450 21.54 -30.54 2.26
N GLY A 451 21.17 -31.36 3.25
CA GLY A 451 21.05 -32.82 3.12
C GLY A 451 19.60 -33.27 2.98
N ASP A 452 19.31 -34.49 3.43
CA ASP A 452 17.97 -35.10 3.47
C ASP A 452 17.28 -34.98 4.85
N GLY A 453 17.90 -34.24 5.78
CA GLY A 453 17.40 -34.03 7.13
C GLY A 453 16.19 -33.09 7.22
N THR A 454 15.78 -32.82 8.45
CA THR A 454 14.72 -31.86 8.78
C THR A 454 15.23 -30.76 9.68
N VAL A 455 14.65 -29.57 9.56
CA VAL A 455 14.91 -28.43 10.43
C VAL A 455 13.63 -27.64 10.63
N GLY A 456 13.43 -27.08 11.81
CA GLY A 456 12.33 -26.14 11.99
C GLY A 456 12.18 -25.58 13.38
N VAL A 457 10.99 -25.05 13.62
CA VAL A 457 10.64 -24.27 14.79
C VAL A 457 9.58 -24.98 15.64
N LEU A 458 9.63 -24.75 16.94
CA LEU A 458 8.76 -25.33 17.93
C LEU A 458 8.14 -24.22 18.79
N GLY A 459 6.85 -24.31 19.06
CA GLY A 459 6.09 -23.43 19.94
C GLY A 459 5.28 -24.21 20.98
N ARG A 460 4.93 -23.52 22.07
CA ARG A 460 4.13 -24.08 23.19
C ARG A 460 4.73 -25.36 23.80
N ALA A 461 6.05 -25.50 23.74
CA ALA A 461 6.76 -26.66 24.23
C ALA A 461 6.68 -26.75 25.75
N ALA A 462 6.37 -27.95 26.26
CA ALA A 462 6.24 -28.23 27.68
C ALA A 462 7.16 -29.38 28.12
N PRO A 463 7.46 -29.50 29.43
CA PRO A 463 8.40 -30.50 29.94
C PRO A 463 7.97 -31.96 29.69
N ASP A 464 6.67 -32.21 29.48
CA ASP A 464 6.09 -33.50 29.16
C ASP A 464 6.25 -33.91 27.67
N GLY A 465 6.96 -33.10 26.87
CA GLY A 465 7.14 -33.31 25.44
C GLY A 465 5.96 -32.83 24.59
N SER A 466 4.92 -32.26 25.20
CA SER A 466 3.81 -31.66 24.46
C SER A 466 4.24 -30.36 23.80
N GLY A 467 3.65 -30.03 22.65
CA GLY A 467 3.96 -28.81 21.89
C GLY A 467 3.54 -28.90 20.44
N VAL A 468 3.86 -27.86 19.66
CA VAL A 468 3.57 -27.79 18.22
C VAL A 468 4.84 -27.42 17.49
N ARG A 469 5.25 -28.22 16.51
CA ARG A 469 6.42 -27.94 15.66
C ARG A 469 6.03 -27.84 14.20
N ALA A 470 6.69 -26.95 13.47
CA ALA A 470 6.73 -26.92 12.03
C ALA A 470 8.14 -27.26 11.56
N VAL A 471 8.27 -28.12 10.56
CA VAL A 471 9.56 -28.53 10.01
C VAL A 471 9.57 -28.45 8.49
N LEU A 472 10.68 -27.93 7.94
CA LEU A 472 11.12 -28.22 6.59
C LEU A 472 11.73 -29.62 6.60
N ASP A 473 11.17 -30.52 5.81
CA ASP A 473 11.64 -31.87 5.61
C ASP A 473 12.21 -31.97 4.18
N ALA A 474 13.54 -31.90 4.07
CA ALA A 474 14.21 -31.82 2.79
C ALA A 474 14.16 -33.16 2.04
N GLY A 475 14.31 -34.28 2.76
CA GLY A 475 14.23 -35.62 2.18
C GLY A 475 12.86 -35.92 1.57
N ALA A 476 11.77 -35.56 2.27
CA ALA A 476 10.41 -35.72 1.75
C ALA A 476 9.90 -34.52 0.93
N ARG A 477 10.69 -33.44 0.82
CA ARG A 477 10.34 -32.17 0.16
C ARG A 477 8.97 -31.64 0.59
N GLN A 478 8.79 -31.40 1.88
CA GLN A 478 7.52 -30.93 2.43
C GLN A 478 7.72 -29.99 3.62
N VAL A 479 6.70 -29.17 3.89
CA VAL A 479 6.51 -28.53 5.20
C VAL A 479 5.52 -29.34 5.99
N ARG A 480 5.86 -29.70 7.23
CA ARG A 480 5.02 -30.53 8.10
C ARG A 480 4.79 -29.84 9.43
N ILE A 481 3.54 -29.84 9.89
CA ILE A 481 3.19 -29.48 11.26
C ILE A 481 2.90 -30.77 12.04
N GLU A 482 3.45 -30.87 13.25
CA GLU A 482 3.13 -31.92 14.22
C GLU A 482 2.75 -31.29 15.56
N ALA A 483 1.60 -31.67 16.10
CA ALA A 483 1.15 -31.29 17.42
C ALA A 483 1.10 -32.53 18.32
N ARG A 484 1.74 -32.45 19.48
CA ARG A 484 1.80 -33.51 20.48
C ARG A 484 1.18 -33.06 21.79
N LEU A 485 0.32 -33.88 22.37
CA LEU A 485 -0.24 -33.71 23.71
C LEU A 485 -0.18 -35.06 24.43
N GLY A 486 0.82 -35.25 25.28
CA GLY A 486 1.15 -36.56 25.87
C GLY A 486 1.36 -37.62 24.78
N GLY A 487 0.57 -38.69 24.81
CA GLY A 487 0.60 -39.75 23.78
C GLY A 487 -0.14 -39.42 22.48
N GLN A 488 -0.94 -38.35 22.44
CA GLN A 488 -1.69 -37.97 21.24
C GLN A 488 -0.80 -37.18 20.28
N VAL A 489 -0.80 -37.56 19.01
CA VAL A 489 -0.09 -36.86 17.93
C VAL A 489 -1.05 -36.58 16.79
N ARG A 490 -1.08 -35.32 16.33
CA ARG A 490 -1.73 -34.90 15.09
C ARG A 490 -0.69 -34.31 14.15
N ARG A 491 -0.83 -34.54 12.85
CA ARG A 491 0.09 -34.03 11.85
C ARG A 491 -0.62 -33.70 10.54
N THR A 492 -0.05 -32.75 9.81
CA THR A 492 -0.39 -32.43 8.43
C THR A 492 0.91 -32.08 7.69
N ALA A 493 0.94 -32.27 6.37
CA ALA A 493 2.07 -31.88 5.56
C ALA A 493 1.62 -31.38 4.20
N VAL A 494 2.41 -30.47 3.63
CA VAL A 494 2.20 -29.89 2.30
C VAL A 494 3.51 -30.04 1.52
N SER A 495 3.43 -30.63 0.33
CA SER A 495 4.59 -30.84 -0.54
C SER A 495 5.12 -29.50 -1.06
N LEU A 496 6.45 -29.41 -1.15
CA LEU A 496 7.16 -28.30 -1.77
C LEU A 496 7.28 -28.57 -3.28
N PRO A 497 7.18 -27.52 -4.12
CA PRO A 497 7.32 -27.69 -5.55
C PRO A 497 8.73 -28.10 -5.95
N ALA A 498 8.88 -28.64 -7.17
CA ALA A 498 10.16 -29.16 -7.65
C ALA A 498 11.28 -28.09 -7.70
N GLY A 499 10.91 -26.82 -7.94
CA GLY A 499 11.86 -25.69 -8.01
C GLY A 499 12.36 -25.18 -6.66
N PHE A 500 11.82 -25.66 -5.53
CA PHE A 500 12.23 -25.20 -4.21
C PHE A 500 13.62 -25.74 -3.83
N ASP A 501 14.57 -24.86 -3.55
CA ASP A 501 15.93 -25.20 -3.13
C ASP A 501 16.03 -25.27 -1.60
N THR A 502 16.07 -26.48 -1.05
CA THR A 502 16.17 -26.68 0.40
C THR A 502 17.53 -26.30 0.99
N SER A 503 18.54 -26.09 0.15
CA SER A 503 19.89 -25.69 0.57
C SER A 503 20.06 -24.17 0.68
N ALA A 504 19.11 -23.38 0.16
CA ALA A 504 19.06 -21.94 0.34
C ALA A 504 18.34 -21.56 1.64
N TRP A 505 18.55 -20.33 2.13
CA TRP A 505 17.88 -19.82 3.33
C TRP A 505 16.42 -19.43 3.07
N HIS A 506 15.49 -20.02 3.82
CA HIS A 506 14.05 -19.73 3.75
C HIS A 506 13.51 -19.37 5.12
N VAL A 507 12.53 -18.48 5.21
CA VAL A 507 11.84 -18.21 6.47
C VAL A 507 10.76 -19.28 6.68
N LEU A 508 10.90 -20.09 7.72
CA LEU A 508 9.84 -20.96 8.24
C LEU A 508 9.19 -20.30 9.45
N ALA A 509 7.91 -19.97 9.35
CA ALA A 509 7.14 -19.34 10.42
C ALA A 509 6.00 -20.25 10.88
N LEU A 510 5.92 -20.52 12.18
CA LEU A 510 4.82 -21.21 12.84
C LEU A 510 3.99 -20.19 13.63
N GLU A 511 2.74 -20.02 13.24
CA GLU A 511 1.73 -19.30 14.02
C GLU A 511 0.82 -20.28 14.74
N VAL A 512 0.62 -20.08 16.04
CA VAL A 512 -0.32 -20.89 16.83
C VAL A 512 -1.31 -19.96 17.51
N ARG A 513 -2.57 -20.01 17.06
CA ARG A 513 -3.67 -19.16 17.51
C ARG A 513 -4.81 -20.03 18.04
N GLY A 514 -5.13 -19.91 19.33
CA GLY A 514 -6.12 -20.78 19.97
C GLY A 514 -5.80 -22.26 19.71
N THR A 515 -6.68 -22.98 19.02
CA THR A 515 -6.52 -24.38 18.64
C THR A 515 -6.12 -24.59 17.17
N THR A 516 -5.61 -23.57 16.49
CA THR A 516 -5.11 -23.69 15.11
C THR A 516 -3.62 -23.41 15.07
N ALA A 517 -2.88 -24.25 14.34
CA ALA A 517 -1.53 -23.94 13.91
C ALA A 517 -1.48 -23.75 12.38
N THR A 518 -0.76 -22.72 11.94
CA THR A 518 -0.42 -22.48 10.54
C THR A 518 1.09 -22.39 10.41
N ALA A 519 1.67 -22.98 9.36
CA ALA A 519 3.09 -22.86 9.07
C ALA A 519 3.31 -22.47 7.62
N ASP A 520 4.02 -21.36 7.42
CA ASP A 520 4.39 -20.84 6.11
C ASP A 520 5.89 -20.98 5.90
N ILE A 521 6.29 -21.33 4.69
CA ILE A 521 7.67 -21.21 4.23
C ILE A 521 7.76 -20.23 3.05
N THR A 522 8.59 -19.21 3.20
CA THR A 522 8.76 -18.10 2.23
C THR A 522 10.25 -17.81 2.03
N ASP A 523 10.63 -17.15 0.93
CA ASP A 523 12.00 -16.66 0.80
C ASP A 523 12.26 -15.45 1.71
N ALA A 524 11.33 -14.48 1.75
CA ALA A 524 11.58 -13.16 2.35
C ALA A 524 10.35 -12.51 3.04
N ARG A 525 9.30 -13.27 3.39
CA ARG A 525 8.07 -12.78 4.03
C ARG A 525 7.27 -11.76 3.20
N LEU A 526 7.27 -11.87 1.87
CA LEU A 526 6.64 -10.90 0.97
C LEU A 526 5.19 -11.26 0.56
N GLY A 527 4.56 -12.21 1.27
CA GLY A 527 3.20 -12.66 0.97
C GLY A 527 3.11 -13.64 -0.18
N ASP A 528 4.19 -14.36 -0.46
CA ASP A 528 4.35 -15.34 -1.55
C ASP A 528 4.86 -16.70 -1.01
N PRO A 529 4.09 -17.39 -0.14
CA PRO A 529 4.52 -18.65 0.44
C PRO A 529 4.65 -19.76 -0.62
N TRP A 530 5.77 -20.50 -0.55
CA TRP A 530 5.96 -21.72 -1.32
C TRP A 530 5.02 -22.83 -0.85
N ALA A 531 4.72 -22.86 0.45
CA ALA A 531 3.77 -23.76 1.06
C ALA A 531 3.20 -23.19 2.37
N THR A 532 1.89 -23.41 2.59
CA THR A 532 1.15 -23.10 3.81
C THR A 532 0.51 -24.38 4.32
N ALA A 533 0.94 -24.86 5.49
CA ALA A 533 0.33 -25.99 6.18
C ALA A 533 -0.61 -25.50 7.30
N ARG A 534 -1.74 -26.17 7.52
CA ARG A 534 -2.70 -25.83 8.60
C ARG A 534 -3.16 -27.07 9.36
N LEU A 535 -3.14 -27.00 10.69
CA LEU A 535 -3.49 -28.11 11.58
C LEU A 535 -4.41 -27.67 12.73
N ASP A 536 -5.51 -28.39 12.93
CA ASP A 536 -6.33 -28.27 14.13
C ASP A 536 -5.72 -29.05 15.31
N LEU A 537 -5.44 -28.32 16.38
CA LEU A 537 -4.77 -28.81 17.56
C LEU A 537 -5.74 -29.54 18.51
N PRO A 538 -5.26 -30.54 19.27
CA PRO A 538 -6.02 -31.07 20.39
C PRO A 538 -6.26 -29.99 21.46
N ALA A 539 -7.43 -30.04 22.10
CA ALA A 539 -7.74 -29.18 23.25
C ALA A 539 -6.72 -29.41 24.38
N GLY A 540 -6.26 -28.34 25.05
CA GLY A 540 -5.21 -28.41 26.07
C GLY A 540 -3.81 -28.05 25.57
N LEU A 541 -3.64 -27.79 24.26
CA LEU A 541 -2.45 -27.13 23.71
C LEU A 541 -2.59 -25.61 23.59
N ASP A 542 -3.72 -25.04 23.95
CA ASP A 542 -4.02 -23.62 24.08
C ASP A 542 -3.43 -23.03 25.38
N ARG A 543 -2.14 -23.27 25.61
CA ARG A 543 -1.43 -22.87 26.83
C ARG A 543 -0.06 -22.25 26.55
N PRO A 544 0.46 -21.44 27.47
CA PRO A 544 1.84 -20.93 27.41
C PRO A 544 2.87 -22.06 27.38
N GLY A 545 4.04 -21.78 26.82
CA GLY A 545 5.13 -22.75 26.76
C GLY A 545 6.42 -22.14 26.21
N ARG A 546 7.47 -22.96 26.12
CA ARG A 546 8.74 -22.56 25.52
C ARG A 546 8.64 -22.60 23.99
N ALA A 547 9.49 -21.83 23.33
CA ALA A 547 9.76 -21.97 21.90
C ALA A 547 11.10 -22.68 21.68
N GLY A 548 11.45 -23.03 20.45
CA GLY A 548 12.74 -23.64 20.18
C GLY A 548 12.97 -24.01 18.72
N LEU A 549 14.12 -24.64 18.49
CA LEU A 549 14.53 -25.23 17.22
C LEU A 549 14.54 -26.76 17.34
N VAL A 550 14.21 -27.44 16.25
CA VAL A 550 14.21 -28.89 16.15
C VAL A 550 14.85 -29.36 14.85
N SER A 551 15.48 -30.53 14.88
CA SER A 551 15.97 -31.22 13.68
C SER A 551 15.88 -32.73 13.83
N ASP A 552 15.81 -33.43 12.71
CA ASP A 552 16.13 -34.85 12.59
C ASP A 552 17.15 -34.97 11.45
N GLY A 553 18.38 -35.39 11.75
CA GLY A 553 19.51 -35.34 10.81
C GLY A 553 20.27 -34.02 10.91
N THR A 554 20.66 -33.43 9.79
CA THR A 554 21.39 -32.15 9.77
C THR A 554 20.46 -31.02 9.32
N GLY A 555 20.43 -29.95 10.11
CA GLY A 555 19.62 -28.76 9.84
C GLY A 555 20.34 -27.48 10.28
N GLU A 556 20.07 -26.38 9.59
CA GLU A 556 20.67 -25.08 9.90
C GLU A 556 19.58 -24.03 10.09
N ALA A 557 19.76 -23.16 11.08
CA ALA A 557 18.81 -22.11 11.43
C ALA A 557 19.53 -20.80 11.77
N ASP A 558 18.93 -19.68 11.36
CA ASP A 558 19.38 -18.32 11.65
C ASP A 558 18.17 -17.42 11.95
N ASN A 559 18.40 -16.20 12.46
CA ASN A 559 17.39 -15.18 12.71
C ASN A 559 16.16 -15.69 13.47
N PHE A 560 16.38 -16.47 14.53
CA PHE A 560 15.31 -17.05 15.34
C PHE A 560 14.58 -15.95 16.13
N ALA A 561 13.26 -15.92 16.02
CA ALA A 561 12.40 -15.05 16.82
C ALA A 561 11.20 -15.83 17.35
N ALA A 562 10.88 -15.66 18.63
CA ALA A 562 9.70 -16.20 19.26
C ALA A 562 9.02 -15.16 20.15
N GLY A 563 7.72 -14.96 19.95
CA GLY A 563 6.98 -13.94 20.69
C GLY A 563 5.48 -14.08 20.60
N ARG A 564 4.78 -13.11 21.18
CA ARG A 564 3.32 -13.00 21.07
C ARG A 564 2.93 -12.84 19.60
N LEU A 565 1.99 -13.66 19.13
CA LEU A 565 1.38 -13.49 17.81
C LEU A 565 0.52 -12.22 17.79
N TYR A 566 0.55 -11.48 16.68
CA TYR A 566 -0.27 -10.28 16.52
C TYR A 566 -1.77 -10.57 16.73
N THR A 567 -2.51 -9.56 17.16
CA THR A 567 -3.97 -9.64 17.32
C THR A 567 -4.63 -8.97 16.10
N PRO A 568 -5.30 -9.73 15.21
CA PRO A 568 -5.95 -9.19 14.03
C PRO A 568 -7.03 -8.22 14.43
N VAL A 569 -7.11 -7.10 13.70
CA VAL A 569 -8.30 -6.27 13.72
C VAL A 569 -9.35 -6.93 12.84
N THR A 570 -10.57 -7.08 13.37
CA THR A 570 -11.66 -7.81 12.69
C THR A 570 -12.83 -6.91 12.29
N ARG A 571 -12.75 -5.60 12.55
CA ARG A 571 -13.80 -4.63 12.22
C ARG A 571 -13.17 -3.36 11.71
N THR A 572 -13.71 -2.83 10.62
CA THR A 572 -13.32 -1.51 10.13
C THR A 572 -13.86 -0.43 11.06
N VAL A 573 -13.26 0.75 11.00
CA VAL A 573 -13.88 1.94 11.57
C VAL A 573 -15.23 2.20 10.91
N PRO A 574 -16.23 2.70 11.65
CA PRO A 574 -17.53 3.02 11.07
C PRO A 574 -17.39 4.01 9.92
N THR A 575 -18.08 3.73 8.83
CA THR A 575 -18.25 4.69 7.73
C THR A 575 -19.44 5.60 8.04
N PRO A 576 -19.49 6.83 7.51
CA PRO A 576 -20.62 7.72 7.74
C PRO A 576 -21.95 7.09 7.29
N GLU A 577 -22.99 7.25 8.10
CA GLU A 577 -24.35 6.84 7.77
C GLU A 577 -25.22 8.11 7.64
N PRO A 578 -26.01 8.28 6.56
CA PRO A 578 -26.93 9.40 6.46
C PRO A 578 -28.02 9.26 7.53
N GLY A 579 -28.28 10.32 8.28
CA GLY A 579 -29.44 10.39 9.17
C GLY A 579 -30.72 10.73 8.41
N ALA A 580 -31.62 11.48 9.03
CA ALA A 580 -32.90 11.84 8.42
C ALA A 580 -32.70 12.85 7.28
N VAL A 581 -33.38 12.61 6.15
CA VAL A 581 -33.44 13.57 5.03
C VAL A 581 -34.11 14.84 5.52
N ASP A 582 -33.46 15.98 5.26
CA ASP A 582 -33.98 17.31 5.56
C ASP A 582 -34.59 17.93 4.29
N PRO A 583 -35.93 18.05 4.22
CA PRO A 583 -36.61 18.61 3.06
C PRO A 583 -36.23 20.08 2.76
N ALA A 584 -35.77 20.85 3.76
CA ALA A 584 -35.40 22.25 3.56
C ALA A 584 -34.15 22.42 2.67
N TYR A 585 -33.31 21.39 2.62
CA TYR A 585 -32.07 21.36 1.85
C TYR A 585 -32.10 20.32 0.71
N SER A 586 -33.19 19.57 0.58
CA SER A 586 -33.36 18.50 -0.41
C SER A 586 -34.29 18.90 -1.55
N ASP A 587 -34.25 18.15 -2.65
CA ASP A 587 -35.14 18.26 -3.80
C ASP A 587 -35.32 16.87 -4.43
N GLU A 588 -36.58 16.47 -4.65
CA GLU A 588 -36.94 15.23 -5.35
C GLU A 588 -37.24 15.48 -6.84
N PHE A 589 -37.19 16.73 -7.30
CA PHE A 589 -37.46 17.15 -8.67
C PHE A 589 -38.87 16.80 -9.17
N ASP A 590 -39.86 16.78 -8.27
CA ASP A 590 -41.28 16.59 -8.58
C ASP A 590 -41.95 17.84 -9.20
N GLY A 591 -41.23 18.96 -9.26
CA GLY A 591 -41.71 20.24 -9.79
C GLY A 591 -40.58 21.09 -10.37
N ALA A 592 -40.90 22.29 -10.87
CA ALA A 592 -39.88 23.22 -11.35
C ALA A 592 -38.85 23.56 -10.26
N LEU A 593 -37.60 23.88 -10.67
CA LEU A 593 -36.55 24.29 -9.73
C LEU A 593 -37.02 25.49 -8.90
N GLY A 594 -37.12 25.29 -7.58
CA GLY A 594 -37.56 26.32 -6.64
C GLY A 594 -36.47 27.34 -6.30
N ASP A 595 -36.88 28.40 -5.59
CA ASP A 595 -36.02 29.54 -5.22
C ASP A 595 -34.84 29.18 -4.28
N SER A 596 -34.85 27.98 -3.71
CA SER A 596 -33.74 27.46 -2.92
C SER A 596 -32.49 27.14 -3.77
N TRP A 597 -32.65 26.97 -5.09
CA TRP A 597 -31.56 26.78 -6.02
C TRP A 597 -31.02 28.12 -6.53
N THR A 598 -29.70 28.22 -6.65
CA THR A 598 -29.00 29.37 -7.22
C THR A 598 -28.08 28.93 -8.34
N TRP A 599 -28.17 29.62 -9.47
CA TRP A 599 -27.27 29.40 -10.60
C TRP A 599 -25.97 30.19 -10.46
N VAL A 600 -24.87 29.55 -10.82
CA VAL A 600 -23.68 30.24 -11.34
C VAL A 600 -23.67 29.96 -12.84
N ARG A 601 -23.82 31.01 -13.66
CA ARG A 601 -23.89 30.91 -15.14
C ARG A 601 -25.02 29.97 -15.62
N PRO A 602 -26.29 30.41 -15.61
CA PRO A 602 -27.44 29.56 -15.92
C PRO A 602 -27.32 28.80 -17.25
N ASP A 603 -27.67 27.52 -17.26
CA ASP A 603 -27.80 26.73 -18.49
C ASP A 603 -29.28 26.42 -18.76
N PRO A 604 -29.91 27.02 -19.80
CA PRO A 604 -31.31 26.80 -20.11
C PRO A 604 -31.64 25.37 -20.59
N LYS A 605 -30.63 24.52 -20.82
CA LYS A 605 -30.82 23.12 -21.20
C LYS A 605 -31.09 22.20 -20.01
N ALA A 606 -30.85 22.66 -18.77
CA ALA A 606 -31.22 21.93 -17.58
C ALA A 606 -32.74 22.02 -17.36
N GLN A 607 -33.43 20.88 -17.37
CA GLN A 607 -34.89 20.81 -17.29
C GLN A 607 -35.32 19.76 -16.29
N VAL A 608 -36.30 20.09 -15.45
CA VAL A 608 -36.98 19.08 -14.64
C VAL A 608 -38.11 18.49 -15.46
N SER A 609 -38.04 17.18 -15.71
CA SER A 609 -39.11 16.44 -16.38
C SER A 609 -39.14 15.00 -15.89
N ASP A 610 -40.35 14.43 -15.79
CA ASP A 610 -40.58 13.05 -15.33
C ASP A 610 -40.01 12.74 -13.94
N GLY A 611 -40.07 13.72 -13.01
CA GLY A 611 -39.58 13.54 -11.64
C GLY A 611 -38.05 13.50 -11.51
N ALA A 612 -37.32 14.12 -12.45
CA ALA A 612 -35.85 14.17 -12.42
C ALA A 612 -35.32 15.45 -13.08
N LEU A 613 -34.16 15.92 -12.62
CA LEU A 613 -33.39 16.94 -13.33
C LEU A 613 -32.61 16.30 -14.47
N ARG A 614 -32.94 16.66 -15.71
CA ARG A 614 -32.25 16.24 -16.92
C ARG A 614 -31.38 17.38 -17.42
N TRP A 615 -30.10 17.09 -17.60
CA TRP A 615 -29.11 18.10 -17.97
C TRP A 615 -28.12 17.53 -18.99
N PRO A 616 -28.18 17.95 -20.26
CA PRO A 616 -27.16 17.63 -21.25
C PRO A 616 -25.81 18.21 -20.84
N THR A 617 -24.73 17.44 -21.00
CA THR A 617 -23.37 17.89 -20.67
C THR A 617 -23.04 19.16 -21.45
N GLN A 618 -22.62 20.19 -20.72
CA GLN A 618 -22.21 21.47 -21.29
C GLN A 618 -20.85 21.36 -21.98
N THR A 619 -20.58 22.30 -22.89
CA THR A 619 -19.22 22.48 -23.42
C THR A 619 -18.38 23.25 -22.41
N GLY A 620 -17.22 22.72 -22.05
CA GLY A 620 -16.30 23.31 -21.06
C GLY A 620 -16.28 22.54 -19.74
N ASP A 621 -15.09 22.36 -19.20
CA ASP A 621 -14.83 21.78 -17.89
C ASP A 621 -14.58 22.93 -16.90
N LEU A 622 -15.13 22.88 -15.69
CA LEU A 622 -14.83 23.85 -14.65
C LEU A 622 -13.33 23.88 -14.32
N VAL A 623 -12.64 22.74 -14.47
CA VAL A 623 -11.19 22.65 -14.29
C VAL A 623 -10.48 23.64 -15.22
N GLY A 624 -9.60 24.45 -14.64
CA GLY A 624 -8.88 25.49 -15.36
C GLY A 624 -9.76 26.69 -15.68
N ASP A 625 -9.79 27.09 -16.96
CA ASP A 625 -10.42 28.36 -17.38
C ASP A 625 -11.85 28.19 -17.88
N GLY A 626 -12.39 26.97 -17.93
CA GLY A 626 -13.76 26.76 -18.37
C GLY A 626 -14.77 27.31 -17.36
N LYS A 627 -15.96 27.63 -17.87
CA LYS A 627 -17.01 28.33 -17.12
C LYS A 627 -18.38 27.68 -17.36
N PRO A 628 -18.55 26.38 -17.07
CA PRO A 628 -19.85 25.74 -17.17
C PRO A 628 -20.81 26.31 -16.12
N GLY A 629 -22.10 26.15 -16.40
CA GLY A 629 -23.17 26.45 -15.47
C GLY A 629 -23.22 25.45 -14.32
N LEU A 630 -23.44 25.96 -13.11
CA LEU A 630 -23.53 25.20 -11.87
C LEU A 630 -24.85 25.51 -11.18
N LEU A 631 -25.52 24.47 -10.66
CA LEU A 631 -26.78 24.59 -9.94
C LEU A 631 -26.52 24.28 -8.46
N LEU A 632 -26.59 25.28 -7.57
CA LEU A 632 -26.08 25.21 -6.19
C LEU A 632 -27.15 25.55 -5.14
N ARG A 633 -26.97 25.05 -3.91
CA ARG A 633 -27.74 25.47 -2.71
C ARG A 633 -26.81 25.73 -1.54
N SER A 634 -27.28 26.53 -0.59
CA SER A 634 -26.67 26.63 0.73
C SER A 634 -26.88 25.34 1.51
N MET A 635 -25.92 24.95 2.34
CA MET A 635 -25.98 23.76 3.19
C MET A 635 -26.36 24.13 4.63
N PRO A 636 -26.88 23.18 5.43
CA PRO A 636 -27.04 23.41 6.87
C PRO A 636 -25.68 23.57 7.55
N ASP A 637 -25.68 24.24 8.72
CA ASP A 637 -24.51 24.29 9.60
C ASP A 637 -24.20 22.90 10.17
N GLY A 638 -22.91 22.62 10.41
CA GLY A 638 -22.43 21.39 11.03
C GLY A 638 -22.29 20.20 10.08
N ASP A 639 -22.45 19.00 10.63
CA ASP A 639 -22.29 17.75 9.90
C ASP A 639 -23.53 17.46 9.05
N TYR A 640 -23.31 17.06 7.80
CA TYR A 640 -24.37 16.67 6.89
C TYR A 640 -23.89 15.68 5.84
N THR A 641 -24.81 14.98 5.21
CA THR A 641 -24.53 14.11 4.07
C THR A 641 -25.37 14.54 2.88
N VAL A 642 -24.73 14.71 1.72
CA VAL A 642 -25.39 14.97 0.45
C VAL A 642 -25.38 13.72 -0.40
N GLN A 643 -26.51 13.40 -1.04
CA GLN A 643 -26.66 12.26 -1.91
C GLN A 643 -27.44 12.61 -3.17
N THR A 644 -27.01 12.06 -4.31
CA THR A 644 -27.80 12.02 -5.55
C THR A 644 -27.80 10.63 -6.15
N LYS A 645 -28.78 10.35 -7.00
CA LYS A 645 -28.83 9.17 -7.86
C LYS A 645 -28.75 9.65 -9.29
N LEU A 646 -27.67 9.25 -9.96
CA LEU A 646 -27.27 9.75 -11.27
C LEU A 646 -27.36 8.63 -12.30
N ASN A 647 -28.00 8.92 -13.42
CA ASN A 647 -27.82 8.19 -14.66
C ASN A 647 -27.11 9.10 -15.68
N ILE A 648 -26.05 8.62 -16.31
CA ILE A 648 -25.39 9.29 -17.43
C ILE A 648 -24.87 8.25 -18.41
N ASP A 649 -25.34 8.30 -19.65
CA ASP A 649 -24.87 7.42 -20.71
C ASP A 649 -23.51 7.91 -21.25
N LEU A 650 -22.45 7.24 -20.83
CA LEU A 650 -21.09 7.46 -21.33
C LEU A 650 -20.63 6.36 -22.30
N GLY A 651 -21.55 5.47 -22.70
CA GLY A 651 -21.25 4.21 -23.39
C GLY A 651 -20.34 3.29 -22.58
N GLU A 652 -19.95 2.16 -23.17
CA GLU A 652 -18.87 1.28 -22.69
C GLU A 652 -17.88 1.02 -23.83
N ASP A 653 -16.59 0.84 -23.51
CA ASP A 653 -15.48 0.64 -24.46
C ASP A 653 -15.36 1.67 -25.61
N VAL A 654 -16.06 2.80 -25.51
CA VAL A 654 -15.94 3.95 -26.43
C VAL A 654 -15.26 5.13 -25.77
N GLU A 655 -14.52 5.93 -26.54
CA GLU A 655 -13.88 7.14 -26.04
C GLU A 655 -14.85 8.33 -26.05
N ARG A 656 -15.51 8.59 -24.92
CA ARG A 656 -16.37 9.77 -24.67
C ARG A 656 -15.69 10.78 -23.73
N ASN A 657 -14.36 10.91 -23.86
CA ASN A 657 -13.49 11.60 -22.92
C ASN A 657 -14.08 12.88 -22.30
N PHE A 658 -13.97 12.93 -20.97
CA PHE A 658 -14.27 14.05 -20.08
C PHE A 658 -15.75 14.39 -19.91
N GLN A 659 -16.67 13.83 -20.70
CA GLN A 659 -18.09 13.98 -20.41
C GLN A 659 -18.41 13.40 -19.02
N GLN A 660 -19.02 14.23 -18.17
CA GLN A 660 -19.19 13.92 -16.76
C GLN A 660 -20.33 14.69 -16.11
N ALA A 661 -20.88 14.12 -15.04
CA ALA A 661 -21.89 14.75 -14.21
C ALA A 661 -21.84 14.21 -12.77
N GLY A 662 -22.26 15.02 -11.80
CA GLY A 662 -22.23 14.63 -10.41
C GLY A 662 -22.50 15.76 -9.42
N LEU A 663 -21.95 15.60 -8.23
CA LEU A 663 -22.01 16.56 -7.13
C LEU A 663 -20.81 17.51 -7.17
N ILE A 664 -21.03 18.78 -6.84
CA ILE A 664 -19.98 19.79 -6.71
C ILE A 664 -20.07 20.50 -5.37
N VAL A 665 -18.93 20.65 -4.70
CA VAL A 665 -18.73 21.55 -3.55
C VAL A 665 -17.98 22.76 -4.06
N TYR A 666 -18.63 23.93 -4.07
CA TYR A 666 -18.15 25.13 -4.75
C TYR A 666 -17.88 26.24 -3.74
N ALA A 667 -16.60 26.60 -3.58
CA ALA A 667 -16.17 27.79 -2.86
C ALA A 667 -15.75 28.93 -3.82
N GLY A 668 -15.33 28.58 -5.04
CA GLY A 668 -15.04 29.51 -6.12
C GLY A 668 -14.66 28.80 -7.41
N ASP A 669 -14.44 29.56 -8.47
CA ASP A 669 -14.03 29.03 -9.77
C ASP A 669 -12.62 28.39 -9.74
N ASP A 670 -11.80 28.70 -8.74
CA ASP A 670 -10.45 28.17 -8.53
C ASP A 670 -10.30 27.39 -7.21
N GLU A 671 -11.42 27.13 -6.51
CA GLU A 671 -11.47 26.40 -5.23
C GLU A 671 -12.76 25.59 -5.16
N PHE A 672 -12.69 24.32 -5.54
CA PHE A 672 -13.86 23.43 -5.56
C PHE A 672 -13.48 21.96 -5.43
N LEU A 673 -14.46 21.14 -5.03
CA LEU A 673 -14.39 19.68 -5.06
C LEU A 673 -15.49 19.14 -5.98
N ARG A 674 -15.22 18.08 -6.73
CA ARG A 674 -16.16 17.52 -7.70
C ARG A 674 -16.19 15.99 -7.60
N LEU A 675 -17.33 15.43 -7.23
CA LEU A 675 -17.58 13.99 -7.21
C LEU A 675 -18.50 13.62 -8.38
N ASP A 676 -17.98 12.94 -9.39
CA ASP A 676 -18.73 12.65 -10.61
C ASP A 676 -18.46 11.26 -11.20
N VAL A 677 -19.31 10.89 -12.16
CA VAL A 677 -19.05 9.78 -13.07
C VAL A 677 -18.49 10.38 -14.37
N VAL A 678 -17.29 9.96 -14.76
CA VAL A 678 -16.55 10.51 -15.91
C VAL A 678 -16.02 9.42 -16.83
N ALA A 679 -15.99 9.71 -18.14
CA ALA A 679 -15.36 8.89 -19.16
C ALA A 679 -13.89 9.31 -19.37
N VAL A 680 -12.95 8.37 -19.22
CA VAL A 680 -11.51 8.58 -19.46
C VAL A 680 -10.97 7.43 -20.29
N GLY A 681 -10.65 7.72 -21.56
CA GLY A 681 -10.33 6.72 -22.57
C GLY A 681 -11.45 5.69 -22.69
N PRO A 682 -11.13 4.38 -22.62
CA PRO A 682 -12.12 3.31 -22.60
C PRO A 682 -12.67 3.01 -21.18
N THR A 683 -12.36 3.82 -20.17
CA THR A 683 -12.72 3.54 -18.77
C THR A 683 -13.75 4.54 -18.24
N ARG A 684 -14.63 4.08 -17.36
CA ARG A 684 -15.66 4.86 -16.67
C ARG A 684 -15.36 4.78 -15.20
N ILE A 685 -15.20 5.92 -14.56
CA ILE A 685 -14.73 6.00 -13.19
C ILE A 685 -15.63 6.93 -12.38
N VAL A 686 -15.68 6.68 -11.08
CA VAL A 686 -16.14 7.70 -10.13
C VAL A 686 -14.90 8.46 -9.66
N GLU A 687 -14.78 9.72 -10.06
CA GLU A 687 -13.68 10.61 -9.70
C GLU A 687 -14.13 11.57 -8.60
N PHE A 688 -13.27 11.77 -7.59
CA PHE A 688 -13.40 12.86 -6.64
C PHE A 688 -12.21 13.81 -6.78
N GLY A 689 -12.40 14.87 -7.56
CA GLY A 689 -11.39 15.85 -7.91
C GLY A 689 -11.41 17.09 -7.01
N LYS A 690 -10.27 17.79 -6.97
CA LYS A 690 -10.05 19.04 -6.25
C LYS A 690 -9.27 20.02 -7.12
N GLU A 691 -9.79 21.24 -7.24
CA GLU A 691 -9.01 22.40 -7.69
C GLU A 691 -8.77 23.35 -6.53
N THR A 692 -7.56 23.89 -6.45
CA THR A 692 -7.18 24.93 -5.48
C THR A 692 -6.05 25.79 -6.05
N VAL A 693 -5.82 26.96 -5.44
CA VAL A 693 -4.63 27.77 -5.70
C VAL A 693 -3.63 27.58 -4.57
N PHE A 694 -2.49 26.97 -4.88
CA PHE A 694 -1.40 26.77 -3.93
C PHE A 694 -0.16 27.54 -4.36
N GLN A 695 0.39 28.36 -3.46
CA GLN A 695 1.56 29.22 -3.73
C GLN A 695 1.42 30.04 -5.03
N GLY A 696 0.23 30.59 -5.27
CA GLY A 696 -0.08 31.40 -6.45
C GLY A 696 -0.20 30.61 -7.76
N ARG A 697 -0.28 29.27 -7.70
CA ARG A 697 -0.46 28.41 -8.87
C ARG A 697 -1.73 27.57 -8.70
N ARG A 698 -2.59 27.59 -9.72
CA ARG A 698 -3.73 26.68 -9.80
C ARG A 698 -3.22 25.25 -9.90
N SER A 699 -3.83 24.36 -9.12
CA SER A 699 -3.53 22.94 -9.09
C SER A 699 -4.84 22.17 -9.17
N TRP A 700 -4.89 21.21 -10.10
CA TRP A 700 -5.99 20.26 -10.23
C TRP A 700 -5.45 18.84 -10.11
N GLY A 701 -6.20 18.01 -9.41
CA GLY A 701 -5.99 16.58 -9.34
C GLY A 701 -7.24 15.91 -8.78
N GLY A 702 -7.20 14.59 -8.67
CA GLY A 702 -8.32 13.82 -8.16
C GLY A 702 -7.90 12.42 -7.79
N GLY A 703 -8.81 11.71 -7.15
CA GLY A 703 -8.66 10.29 -6.87
C GLY A 703 -9.93 9.53 -7.21
N LEU A 704 -9.82 8.22 -7.33
CA LEU A 704 -10.94 7.36 -7.70
C LEU A 704 -11.61 6.79 -6.45
N ILE A 705 -12.90 6.47 -6.56
CA ILE A 705 -13.69 5.91 -5.44
C ILE A 705 -14.05 4.45 -5.72
N GLY A 706 -15.22 4.18 -6.30
CA GLY A 706 -15.68 2.85 -6.68
C GLY A 706 -16.05 2.79 -8.16
N ALA A 707 -16.33 1.60 -8.67
CA ALA A 707 -16.84 1.45 -10.03
C ALA A 707 -18.22 2.13 -10.16
N PRO A 708 -18.48 2.89 -11.24
CA PRO A 708 -19.82 3.35 -11.55
C PRO A 708 -20.66 2.20 -12.15
N ALA A 709 -21.97 2.38 -12.18
CA ALA A 709 -22.91 1.63 -13.02
C ALA A 709 -23.69 2.61 -13.91
N ASP A 710 -24.59 2.11 -14.76
CA ASP A 710 -25.48 2.96 -15.56
C ASP A 710 -26.27 3.93 -14.67
N THR A 711 -26.73 3.42 -13.53
CA THR A 711 -27.24 4.22 -12.43
C THR A 711 -26.25 4.13 -11.27
N THR A 712 -25.74 5.28 -10.84
CA THR A 712 -24.76 5.38 -9.75
C THR A 712 -25.30 6.32 -8.69
N TRP A 713 -25.22 5.89 -7.43
CA TRP A 713 -25.48 6.75 -6.29
C TRP A 713 -24.16 7.40 -5.87
N LEU A 714 -24.17 8.71 -5.71
CA LEU A 714 -23.02 9.49 -5.27
C LEU A 714 -23.34 10.12 -3.92
N ARG A 715 -22.37 10.12 -3.01
CA ARG A 715 -22.53 10.64 -1.65
C ARG A 715 -21.29 11.42 -1.20
N LEU A 716 -21.52 12.54 -0.53
CA LEU A 716 -20.52 13.35 0.16
C LEU A 716 -20.92 13.50 1.62
N ALA A 717 -20.07 13.06 2.55
CA ALA A 717 -20.23 13.34 3.98
C ALA A 717 -19.34 14.53 4.36
N HIS A 718 -19.95 15.56 4.95
CA HIS A 718 -19.28 16.75 5.45
C HIS A 718 -19.10 16.67 6.96
N THR A 719 -17.90 17.01 7.44
CA THR A 719 -17.59 17.26 8.85
C THR A 719 -16.60 18.42 8.96
N LEU A 720 -16.41 18.99 10.15
CA LEU A 720 -15.33 19.94 10.43
C LEU A 720 -14.19 19.27 11.20
N ASP A 721 -12.93 19.58 10.87
CA ASP A 721 -11.80 19.19 11.71
C ASP A 721 -11.87 19.96 13.04
N PRO A 722 -11.89 19.29 14.21
CA PRO A 722 -12.05 19.95 15.50
C PRO A 722 -10.83 20.77 15.94
N ARG A 723 -9.66 20.58 15.31
CA ARG A 723 -8.41 21.30 15.61
C ARG A 723 -8.23 22.51 14.69
N THR A 724 -8.49 22.34 13.38
CA THR A 724 -8.21 23.38 12.37
C THR A 724 -9.45 24.14 11.92
N GLY A 725 -10.64 23.57 12.09
CA GLY A 725 -11.88 24.09 11.53
C GLY A 725 -12.03 23.87 10.02
N GLU A 726 -11.08 23.19 9.38
CA GLU A 726 -11.16 22.89 7.94
C GLU A 726 -12.39 22.02 7.64
N HIS A 727 -13.01 22.26 6.49
CA HIS A 727 -14.10 21.42 6.01
C HIS A 727 -13.54 20.12 5.46
N HIS A 728 -14.04 18.99 5.92
CA HIS A 728 -13.74 17.67 5.40
C HIS A 728 -14.92 17.14 4.60
N TYR A 729 -14.66 16.71 3.36
CA TYR A 729 -15.64 16.06 2.50
C TYR A 729 -15.15 14.68 2.14
N ARG A 730 -15.84 13.63 2.60
CA ARG A 730 -15.53 12.24 2.26
C ARG A 730 -16.50 11.71 1.22
N ALA A 731 -15.97 11.17 0.13
CA ALA A 731 -16.76 10.66 -0.99
C ALA A 731 -17.08 9.16 -0.88
N ALA A 732 -18.26 8.79 -1.35
CA ALA A 732 -18.66 7.41 -1.55
C ALA A 732 -19.52 7.23 -2.81
N SER A 733 -19.50 6.03 -3.37
CA SER A 733 -20.40 5.63 -4.45
C SER A 733 -21.04 4.27 -4.21
N SER A 734 -22.17 4.03 -4.87
CA SER A 734 -22.85 2.74 -4.88
C SER A 734 -23.43 2.46 -6.27
N THR A 735 -23.42 1.19 -6.66
CA THR A 735 -23.99 0.70 -7.92
C THR A 735 -25.40 0.11 -7.76
N ASP A 736 -25.88 -0.04 -6.52
CA ASP A 736 -27.18 -0.64 -6.20
C ASP A 736 -27.97 0.17 -5.15
N GLY A 737 -27.40 1.25 -4.61
CA GLY A 737 -27.99 2.09 -3.57
C GLY A 737 -27.88 1.54 -2.15
N THR A 738 -27.32 0.33 -1.98
CA THR A 738 -27.27 -0.40 -0.69
C THR A 738 -25.84 -0.67 -0.24
N HIS A 739 -24.96 -1.13 -1.12
CA HIS A 739 -23.54 -1.38 -0.83
C HIS A 739 -22.71 -0.18 -1.25
N TRP A 740 -22.01 0.41 -0.29
CA TRP A 740 -21.26 1.65 -0.49
C TRP A 740 -19.75 1.42 -0.45
N THR A 741 -19.06 1.94 -1.46
CA THR A 741 -17.60 2.06 -1.47
C THR A 741 -17.23 3.45 -1.03
N TRP A 742 -16.64 3.56 0.16
CA TRP A 742 -16.10 4.81 0.69
C TRP A 742 -14.65 4.99 0.26
N GLY A 743 -14.33 6.16 -0.28
CA GLY A 743 -12.98 6.49 -0.73
C GLY A 743 -12.40 7.67 0.04
N LEU A 744 -11.70 8.52 -0.69
CA LEU A 744 -10.88 9.59 -0.14
C LEU A 744 -11.69 10.75 0.45
N THR A 745 -11.01 11.52 1.29
CA THR A 745 -11.50 12.75 1.91
C THR A 745 -10.67 13.93 1.44
N TRP A 746 -11.33 14.97 0.94
CA TRP A 746 -10.71 16.25 0.61
C TRP A 746 -11.00 17.30 1.69
N THR A 747 -10.09 18.28 1.79
CA THR A 747 -10.25 19.42 2.69
C THR A 747 -10.50 20.72 1.91
N LEU A 748 -11.26 21.65 2.50
CA LEU A 748 -11.32 23.06 2.12
C LEU A 748 -10.95 23.95 3.33
N PRO A 749 -10.43 25.18 3.10
CA PRO A 749 -10.06 26.10 4.18
C PRO A 749 -11.21 26.39 5.15
N ALA A 750 -10.90 26.62 6.42
CA ALA A 750 -11.90 26.84 7.49
C ALA A 750 -12.79 28.08 7.30
N ASP A 751 -12.32 29.06 6.53
CA ASP A 751 -13.05 30.29 6.18
C ASP A 751 -13.81 30.18 4.85
N ALA A 752 -13.75 29.03 4.19
CA ALA A 752 -14.56 28.76 3.01
C ALA A 752 -16.06 28.76 3.38
N ASN A 753 -16.89 29.25 2.47
CA ASN A 753 -18.35 29.15 2.59
C ASN A 753 -18.91 28.31 1.43
N PRO A 754 -18.65 27.00 1.43
CA PRO A 754 -18.98 26.15 0.30
C PRO A 754 -20.49 26.00 0.12
N ARG A 755 -20.94 26.14 -1.13
CA ARG A 755 -22.27 25.69 -1.56
C ARG A 755 -22.16 24.33 -2.22
N VAL A 756 -23.19 23.50 -2.10
CA VAL A 756 -23.20 22.16 -2.71
C VAL A 756 -24.32 22.06 -3.73
N GLY A 757 -24.08 21.34 -4.82
CA GLY A 757 -25.08 21.20 -5.86
C GLY A 757 -24.70 20.21 -6.95
N LEU A 758 -25.22 20.45 -8.15
CA LEU A 758 -25.12 19.55 -9.30
C LEU A 758 -24.37 20.22 -10.46
N VAL A 759 -23.67 19.39 -11.23
CA VAL A 759 -22.95 19.81 -12.44
C VAL A 759 -23.08 18.75 -13.54
N SER A 760 -23.20 19.19 -14.80
CA SER A 760 -23.15 18.36 -16.01
C SER A 760 -22.34 19.09 -17.09
N GLN A 761 -21.17 18.57 -17.45
CA GLN A 761 -20.13 19.38 -18.10
C GLN A 761 -19.15 18.61 -18.98
N ALA A 762 -18.14 19.36 -19.47
CA ALA A 762 -16.91 18.87 -20.10
C ALA A 762 -17.08 18.06 -21.38
N SER A 763 -18.21 18.25 -22.07
CA SER A 763 -18.28 17.85 -23.47
C SER A 763 -17.30 18.69 -24.30
N THR A 764 -16.61 18.06 -25.24
CA THR A 764 -15.73 18.74 -26.20
C THR A 764 -16.39 18.80 -27.58
N PRO A 765 -16.04 19.78 -28.44
CA PRO A 765 -16.58 19.81 -29.80
C PRO A 765 -16.42 18.47 -30.55
N ALA A 766 -15.28 17.80 -30.38
CA ALA A 766 -15.00 16.52 -31.02
C ALA A 766 -15.89 15.39 -30.50
N THR A 767 -16.03 15.24 -29.17
CA THR A 767 -16.87 14.19 -28.57
C THR A 767 -18.35 14.44 -28.85
N THR A 768 -18.77 15.71 -28.78
CA THR A 768 -20.16 16.12 -29.04
C THR A 768 -20.52 15.92 -30.50
N GLN A 769 -19.63 16.23 -31.44
CA GLN A 769 -19.86 15.96 -32.86
C GLN A 769 -20.01 14.46 -33.14
N LYS A 770 -19.22 13.62 -32.47
CA LYS A 770 -19.20 12.18 -32.72
C LYS A 770 -20.35 11.43 -32.05
N TYR A 771 -20.72 11.79 -30.82
CA TYR A 771 -21.66 11.01 -30.00
C TYR A 771 -22.82 11.82 -29.40
N GLY A 772 -22.88 13.12 -29.67
CA GLY A 772 -23.75 14.04 -28.94
C GLY A 772 -23.26 14.34 -27.51
N PRO A 773 -23.88 15.32 -26.84
CA PRO A 773 -23.72 15.48 -25.40
C PRO A 773 -24.45 14.35 -24.67
N ALA A 774 -23.79 13.72 -23.71
CA ALA A 774 -24.45 12.82 -22.78
C ALA A 774 -25.48 13.60 -21.97
N THR A 775 -26.61 12.98 -21.68
CA THR A 775 -27.62 13.58 -20.81
C THR A 775 -27.53 12.95 -19.45
N SER A 776 -27.16 13.76 -18.45
CA SER A 776 -27.26 13.36 -17.05
C SER A 776 -28.70 13.48 -16.57
N VAL A 777 -29.14 12.51 -15.78
CA VAL A 777 -30.44 12.47 -15.13
C VAL A 777 -30.18 12.29 -13.64
N PHE A 778 -30.58 13.29 -12.85
CA PHE A 778 -30.50 13.27 -11.40
C PHE A 778 -31.91 13.05 -10.83
N ASP A 779 -32.14 11.91 -10.18
CA ASP A 779 -33.45 11.57 -9.63
C ASP A 779 -33.78 12.42 -8.40
N TYR A 780 -32.77 12.82 -7.61
CA TYR A 780 -32.94 13.68 -6.44
C TYR A 780 -31.61 14.34 -6.04
N PHE A 781 -31.70 15.36 -5.20
CA PHE A 781 -30.63 15.91 -4.40
C PHE A 781 -31.07 15.87 -2.93
N ARG A 782 -30.52 14.97 -2.12
CA ARG A 782 -30.92 14.79 -0.72
C ARG A 782 -29.81 15.23 0.20
N VAL A 783 -30.17 16.02 1.21
CA VAL A 783 -29.30 16.38 2.32
C VAL A 783 -29.87 15.74 3.58
N SER A 784 -29.02 15.05 4.33
CA SER A 784 -29.39 14.40 5.59
C SER A 784 -28.52 14.95 6.72
N ARG A 785 -29.10 15.06 7.92
CA ARG A 785 -28.37 15.45 9.14
C ARG A 785 -28.28 14.25 10.10
N PRO A 786 -27.18 14.12 10.87
CA PRO A 786 -26.99 13.03 11.83
C PRO A 786 -28.13 12.85 12.83
#